data_AF-A0A7J5DKR6-F1
#
_entry.id   AF-A0A7J5DKR6-F1
#
_cell.length_a   1.000
_cell.length_b   1.000
_cell.length_c   1.000
_cell.angle_alpha   90.00
_cell.angle_beta   90.00
_cell.angle_gamma   90.00
#
_symmetry.space_group_name_H-M   'P 1'
#
loop_
_entity.id
_entity.type
_entity.pdbx_description
1 polymer ?
#
loop_
_entity_poly.entity_id
_entity_poly.type
_entity_poly.pdbx_seq_one_letter_code
_entity_poly.pdbx_strand_id
1 'polypeptide(L)'
;MLAASQGVAVALPAQAAKADREFASSFEPGDPAPDWLNTVDTAADGTKRSSGVDGGYSTGIPGNVTDHVTDVRASGENTGAGEVKENLVDGEPSSKWLTFEPTGWAEFDLDAPVKAVTYALTSANDHDERDPKDWTLQGSTDGKDWKTLDTRSGESFGERFRTKTYDIQSPVEYQHFRLDVTKNNGGGILQIADVQFSTGQSDDPTPKDMLSLVDRGPSGSPTAKAGAGFTGKRALRYAGTHKGEGRAYSYNKVFDVNVAVGRGTELSYRIFPSMADGDRDYDATNVAVDLVFTDGTSLSGLNAVDQHGFALTPQGQGAAKVLYVNQWNNVSSRIGSVAAGKTVDRILLAYDSPKGPAKFRGWLDDVSLRTAARQKPPAHLADYALTTRGTNSSGGFSRGNNFPATAVPHGFNFWTPVTNAGSLSWLYDYARANNADNLPTVQAFSASHEPSPWMGDRQTFQVMPSAASGTPDTGREARELAFRHENETARPYYYGVTFENGLKAEMAPTDHAAALRFTYPGDDASVVFDNVTEQAGLTLDTSAGVVTGYSDVKSGLSTGATRLFVYGVFDAPVTEGSSSGVKGYMRFKAGSDHTVTLRLATSLISVDQAKDNLGQEIPDGTSFDAVKKDARRQWDRLFGRIEVQGATPDQLTTLYSSMYRLYLYPNSGFEKVGSKYQYASPFSPMPGPDTPTHTGAKIVDGKVYVNNGFWDTYRTTWPAYSFLTPGQAGEMVDGFVQQYKDGGWTSRWSSPGYADLMTGTSSDVAFADAYVKGVGFDAKSAYEAALKNATVVPPTSGVGRKGMATSPFLGYTSTSTGEGLSWAMEGYVNDYGIARMGRALYEKTGEKRYKEESDYFLNRSRDYVNLFDSKAGFFQGRDAKGDWRVDSAKYDPRVWGYDYTETNGWGYAFTAPQDSRGLANLYGGRAALAEKLDTYFSTPETASPDIVGSYGGVIHEMTEARDVRMGQYGHSNQVAHHVNYMYDAAGQPWKAQKNVREVLSRLYAGSEIGQGYHGDEDNGEQSAWFLFSSLGFYPLVMGSGEYAIGSPLFTKATVHLENGHDLVIKAPRNSTRNVYVQGVRFNGKRWNSTSLPHSLITRGGVLEFDMGAEPSSWGTGKDAAPVSVTEDDKVPSPRADTLKGDGALFDNTSATDATVTSVDLPAGAGTKGVQYTLTSSDHTKAPTGWTLQGSSDGTTWTDLDKRSGESFPWDRQTRAFTVADPGSYAHYRLVLDGGSTLAEVELLA
;
A
#
# COMPACT_ATOMS: atom_id res chain seq x y z
N MET A 1 -6.12 -93.72 15.75
CA MET A 1 -6.64 -93.23 17.04
C MET A 1 -5.52 -92.47 17.73
N LEU A 2 -5.63 -91.26 18.27
CA LEU A 2 -6.61 -90.17 18.17
C LEU A 2 -5.81 -88.96 18.70
N ALA A 3 -5.79 -87.88 17.92
CA ALA A 3 -4.99 -86.69 18.15
C ALA A 3 -5.54 -85.84 19.32
N ALA A 4 -4.63 -85.25 20.10
CA ALA A 4 -4.98 -84.29 21.14
C ALA A 4 -5.19 -82.89 20.52
N SER A 5 -6.38 -82.34 20.70
CA SER A 5 -6.78 -80.99 20.29
C SER A 5 -6.27 -79.94 21.28
N GLN A 6 -5.51 -78.95 20.80
CA GLN A 6 -5.24 -77.72 21.53
C GLN A 6 -6.44 -76.77 21.41
N GLY A 7 -6.91 -76.27 22.55
CA GLY A 7 -7.98 -75.26 22.62
C GLY A 7 -7.47 -73.89 22.17
N VAL A 8 -8.26 -73.24 21.32
CA VAL A 8 -8.04 -71.87 20.84
C VAL A 8 -8.40 -70.88 21.96
N ALA A 9 -7.45 -70.05 22.35
CA ALA A 9 -7.71 -68.90 23.21
C ALA A 9 -8.45 -67.83 22.39
N VAL A 10 -9.66 -67.48 22.81
CA VAL A 10 -10.44 -66.38 22.24
C VAL A 10 -9.85 -65.06 22.72
N ALA A 11 -9.29 -64.28 21.81
CA ALA A 11 -8.88 -62.90 22.09
C ALA A 11 -10.11 -62.04 22.39
N LEU A 12 -10.08 -61.30 23.50
CA LEU A 12 -11.08 -60.27 23.80
C LEU A 12 -11.10 -59.20 22.69
N PRO A 13 -12.26 -58.61 22.36
CA PRO A 13 -12.32 -57.53 21.38
C PRO A 13 -11.41 -56.38 21.83
N ALA A 14 -10.55 -55.90 20.94
CA ALA A 14 -9.77 -54.70 21.18
C ALA A 14 -10.74 -53.54 21.49
N GLN A 15 -10.56 -52.88 22.63
CA GLN A 15 -11.31 -51.68 22.98
C GLN A 15 -11.02 -50.62 21.91
N ALA A 16 -12.06 -50.07 21.28
CA ALA A 16 -11.90 -49.04 20.26
C ALA A 16 -11.03 -47.90 20.81
N ALA A 17 -10.00 -47.50 20.06
CA ALA A 17 -9.10 -46.42 20.45
C ALA A 17 -9.93 -45.15 20.72
N LYS A 18 -9.68 -44.53 21.87
CA LYS A 18 -10.37 -43.29 22.24
C LYS A 18 -9.96 -42.21 21.26
N ALA A 19 -10.93 -41.49 20.70
CA ALA A 19 -10.67 -40.38 19.80
C ALA A 19 -9.79 -39.31 20.47
N ASP A 20 -8.78 -38.87 19.73
CA ASP A 20 -7.95 -37.72 20.06
C ASP A 20 -8.80 -36.45 20.02
N ARG A 21 -8.29 -35.40 20.66
CA ARG A 21 -8.98 -34.11 20.72
C ARG A 21 -8.41 -33.09 19.76
N GLU A 22 -7.15 -33.25 19.37
CA GLU A 22 -6.41 -32.28 18.57
C GLU A 22 -5.44 -33.01 17.64
N PHE A 23 -5.07 -32.34 16.56
CA PHE A 23 -4.03 -32.76 15.61
C PHE A 23 -3.32 -31.50 15.08
N ALA A 24 -2.01 -31.57 14.87
CA ALA A 24 -1.24 -30.52 14.20
C ALA A 24 -0.03 -31.13 13.47
N SER A 25 0.33 -30.57 12.31
CA SER A 25 1.58 -30.87 11.61
C SER A 25 1.97 -29.69 10.71
N SER A 26 3.23 -29.27 10.80
CA SER A 26 3.94 -28.38 9.86
C SER A 26 4.94 -29.18 9.00
N PHE A 27 4.79 -30.51 8.97
CA PHE A 27 5.65 -31.42 8.21
C PHE A 27 7.13 -31.40 8.64
N GLU A 28 7.42 -30.87 9.83
CA GLU A 28 8.76 -30.81 10.39
C GLU A 28 9.21 -32.17 10.94
N PRO A 29 10.53 -32.42 11.03
CA PRO A 29 11.06 -33.57 11.76
C PRO A 29 10.61 -33.56 13.24
N GLY A 30 9.70 -34.46 13.59
CA GLY A 30 9.12 -34.57 14.94
C GLY A 30 7.60 -34.38 14.98
N ASP A 31 7.03 -33.77 13.95
CA ASP A 31 5.59 -33.75 13.73
C ASP A 31 5.07 -35.10 13.23
N PRO A 32 3.76 -35.36 13.31
CA PRO A 32 3.15 -36.46 12.55
C PRO A 32 3.52 -36.35 11.07
N ALA A 33 4.16 -37.40 10.54
CA ALA A 33 4.47 -37.54 9.12
C ALA A 33 3.21 -37.92 8.33
N PRO A 34 3.07 -37.51 7.06
CA PRO A 34 1.95 -37.94 6.23
C PRO A 34 1.91 -39.47 6.11
N ASP A 35 0.75 -40.07 6.38
CA ASP A 35 0.50 -41.50 6.17
C ASP A 35 0.44 -41.84 4.67
N TRP A 36 0.07 -40.85 3.85
CA TRP A 36 -0.18 -41.01 2.43
C TRP A 36 0.50 -39.91 1.61
N LEU A 37 1.24 -40.33 0.59
CA LEU A 37 1.82 -39.45 -0.43
C LEU A 37 1.31 -39.85 -1.80
N ASN A 38 1.07 -38.89 -2.69
CA ASN A 38 0.61 -39.10 -4.08
C ASN A 38 -0.59 -40.08 -4.20
N THR A 39 -1.50 -40.08 -3.22
CA THR A 39 -2.54 -41.10 -3.10
C THR A 39 -3.94 -40.47 -3.02
N VAL A 40 -4.80 -40.79 -3.98
CA VAL A 40 -6.20 -40.33 -4.02
C VAL A 40 -7.04 -41.06 -2.97
N ASP A 41 -7.97 -40.33 -2.36
CA ASP A 41 -9.04 -40.87 -1.54
C ASP A 41 -10.01 -41.74 -2.35
N THR A 42 -10.61 -42.72 -1.68
CA THR A 42 -11.57 -43.64 -2.29
C THR A 42 -12.93 -43.46 -1.60
N ALA A 43 -13.97 -43.22 -2.39
CA ALA A 43 -15.33 -43.14 -1.88
C ALA A 43 -15.80 -44.49 -1.32
N ALA A 44 -16.91 -44.48 -0.56
CA ALA A 44 -17.44 -45.69 0.08
C ALA A 44 -17.81 -46.82 -0.90
N ASP A 45 -18.04 -46.49 -2.18
CA ASP A 45 -18.35 -47.44 -3.26
C ASP A 45 -17.09 -48.00 -3.97
N GLY A 46 -15.89 -47.62 -3.52
CA GLY A 46 -14.62 -48.05 -4.11
C GLY A 46 -14.14 -47.19 -5.28
N THR A 47 -14.86 -46.13 -5.65
CA THR A 47 -14.44 -45.23 -6.73
C THR A 47 -13.38 -44.24 -6.26
N LYS A 48 -12.37 -43.98 -7.10
CA LYS A 48 -11.37 -42.93 -6.83
C LYS A 48 -12.04 -41.56 -6.86
N ARG A 49 -11.73 -40.70 -5.88
CA ARG A 49 -12.12 -39.28 -5.88
C ARG A 49 -11.15 -38.44 -6.72
N SER A 50 -10.95 -38.85 -7.97
CA SER A 50 -10.15 -38.12 -8.95
C SER A 50 -10.73 -38.32 -10.35
N SER A 51 -10.71 -37.27 -11.17
CA SER A 51 -11.11 -37.31 -12.57
C SER A 51 -10.40 -36.21 -13.34
N GLY A 52 -9.76 -36.53 -14.47
CA GLY A 52 -9.14 -35.56 -15.38
C GLY A 52 -7.85 -34.89 -14.85
N VAL A 53 -7.33 -35.35 -13.71
CA VAL A 53 -6.09 -34.87 -13.08
C VAL A 53 -5.08 -36.01 -13.01
N ASP A 54 -3.83 -35.72 -13.39
CA ASP A 54 -2.66 -36.53 -13.05
C ASP A 54 -1.64 -35.68 -12.27
N GLY A 55 -0.61 -36.32 -11.73
CA GLY A 55 0.50 -35.65 -11.02
C GLY A 55 1.58 -35.15 -11.97
N GLY A 56 1.23 -34.92 -13.23
CA GLY A 56 2.15 -34.43 -14.26
C GLY A 56 2.49 -32.99 -13.98
N TYR A 57 3.53 -32.77 -13.19
CA TYR A 57 4.14 -31.47 -13.02
C TYR A 57 5.65 -31.63 -13.16
N SER A 58 6.12 -31.83 -14.40
CA SER A 58 7.54 -31.73 -14.73
C SER A 58 7.83 -30.30 -15.17
N THR A 59 8.54 -29.54 -14.33
CA THR A 59 9.24 -28.33 -14.76
C THR A 59 10.61 -28.73 -15.30
N GLY A 60 10.98 -28.16 -16.44
CA GLY A 60 12.31 -28.34 -17.01
C GLY A 60 12.46 -29.45 -18.06
N ILE A 61 13.72 -29.74 -18.37
CA ILE A 61 14.15 -30.64 -19.46
C ILE A 61 13.85 -32.11 -19.12
N PRO A 62 13.68 -33.00 -20.11
CA PRO A 62 13.43 -34.42 -19.84
C PRO A 62 14.50 -35.02 -18.90
N GLY A 63 14.10 -35.78 -17.89
CA GLY A 63 15.01 -36.37 -16.89
C GLY A 63 15.61 -35.37 -15.89
N ASN A 64 14.98 -34.19 -15.73
CA ASN A 64 15.40 -33.15 -14.79
C ASN A 64 15.49 -33.71 -13.36
N VAL A 65 16.64 -33.48 -12.71
CA VAL A 65 16.90 -33.88 -11.31
C VAL A 65 17.00 -32.67 -10.37
N THR A 66 16.51 -31.50 -10.79
CA THR A 66 16.58 -30.28 -9.97
C THR A 66 15.84 -30.46 -8.62
N ASP A 67 14.78 -31.27 -8.56
CA ASP A 67 14.09 -31.66 -7.32
C ASP A 67 15.01 -32.41 -6.31
N HIS A 68 16.16 -32.93 -6.76
CA HIS A 68 17.18 -33.56 -5.90
C HIS A 68 18.21 -32.58 -5.34
N VAL A 69 18.19 -31.30 -5.77
CA VAL A 69 19.10 -30.29 -5.25
C VAL A 69 18.72 -29.96 -3.80
N THR A 70 19.67 -30.21 -2.91
CA THR A 70 19.58 -30.05 -1.46
C THR A 70 20.27 -28.82 -0.91
N ASP A 71 21.14 -28.17 -1.66
CA ASP A 71 21.75 -26.90 -1.28
C ASP A 71 22.26 -26.18 -2.52
N VAL A 72 22.25 -24.84 -2.48
CA VAL A 72 22.88 -24.00 -3.50
C VAL A 72 23.77 -22.98 -2.83
N ARG A 73 25.03 -22.91 -3.25
CA ARG A 73 25.99 -21.88 -2.83
C ARG A 73 26.38 -21.04 -4.02
N ALA A 74 26.60 -19.74 -3.84
CA ALA A 74 26.99 -18.86 -4.94
C ALA A 74 28.02 -17.82 -4.50
N SER A 75 28.74 -17.27 -5.48
CA SER A 75 29.77 -16.22 -5.28
C SER A 75 29.23 -14.87 -4.77
N GLY A 76 27.94 -14.62 -4.93
CA GLY A 76 27.24 -13.39 -4.54
C GLY A 76 25.76 -13.51 -4.90
N GLU A 77 24.92 -12.60 -4.42
CA GLU A 77 23.48 -12.59 -4.73
C GLU A 77 22.86 -11.20 -4.44
N ASN A 78 21.74 -10.88 -5.09
CA ASN A 78 20.95 -9.66 -4.85
C ASN A 78 19.71 -9.99 -4.00
N THR A 79 19.94 -10.25 -2.71
CA THR A 79 18.90 -10.59 -1.74
C THR A 79 17.85 -9.49 -1.56
N GLY A 80 18.24 -8.22 -1.74
CA GLY A 80 17.34 -7.07 -1.60
C GLY A 80 16.14 -7.14 -2.55
N ALA A 81 16.36 -7.57 -3.80
CA ALA A 81 15.33 -7.74 -4.82
C ALA A 81 14.75 -9.16 -4.90
N GLY A 82 15.17 -10.08 -4.01
CA GLY A 82 14.77 -11.49 -4.09
C GLY A 82 15.43 -12.26 -5.24
N GLU A 83 16.50 -11.73 -5.82
CA GLU A 83 17.23 -12.34 -6.95
C GLU A 83 18.37 -13.24 -6.43
N VAL A 84 17.97 -14.30 -5.72
CA VAL A 84 18.86 -15.13 -4.89
C VAL A 84 19.28 -16.42 -5.59
N LYS A 85 20.33 -17.08 -5.08
CA LYS A 85 20.87 -18.32 -5.67
C LYS A 85 19.86 -19.46 -5.75
N GLU A 86 18.88 -19.51 -4.85
CA GLU A 86 17.82 -20.52 -4.85
C GLU A 86 16.93 -20.44 -6.10
N ASN A 87 16.85 -19.27 -6.74
CA ASN A 87 16.15 -19.10 -8.01
C ASN A 87 16.76 -19.95 -9.13
N LEU A 88 18.06 -20.30 -9.04
CA LEU A 88 18.73 -21.14 -10.04
C LEU A 88 18.17 -22.57 -10.15
N VAL A 89 17.34 -23.01 -9.22
CA VAL A 89 16.84 -24.39 -9.15
C VAL A 89 15.35 -24.45 -8.85
N ASP A 90 14.63 -23.34 -9.06
CA ASP A 90 13.20 -23.26 -8.78
C ASP A 90 12.31 -23.70 -9.96
N GLY A 91 12.95 -23.94 -11.12
CA GLY A 91 12.28 -24.30 -12.36
C GLY A 91 11.38 -23.20 -12.92
N GLU A 92 11.59 -21.95 -12.50
CA GLU A 92 10.80 -20.78 -12.85
C GLU A 92 11.66 -19.77 -13.65
N PRO A 93 11.51 -19.70 -14.98
CA PRO A 93 12.29 -18.78 -15.81
C PRO A 93 12.17 -17.30 -15.42
N SER A 94 11.11 -16.94 -14.69
CA SER A 94 10.82 -15.57 -14.29
C SER A 94 11.51 -15.08 -13.03
N SER A 95 11.96 -15.98 -12.18
CA SER A 95 12.90 -15.62 -11.13
C SER A 95 14.32 -15.59 -11.71
N LYS A 96 15.28 -15.04 -10.97
CA LYS A 96 16.69 -15.09 -11.37
C LYS A 96 17.61 -14.99 -10.19
N TRP A 97 18.75 -15.63 -10.28
CA TRP A 97 19.91 -15.27 -9.49
C TRP A 97 20.64 -14.11 -10.17
N LEU A 98 21.01 -13.10 -9.39
CA LEU A 98 21.81 -11.97 -9.86
C LEU A 98 22.97 -11.71 -8.90
N THR A 99 24.16 -11.47 -9.44
CA THR A 99 25.32 -10.99 -8.67
C THR A 99 25.82 -9.68 -9.27
N PHE A 100 26.25 -8.74 -8.42
CA PHE A 100 26.73 -7.41 -8.83
C PHE A 100 28.15 -7.43 -9.43
N GLU A 101 28.58 -8.58 -9.94
CA GLU A 101 29.85 -8.81 -10.62
C GLU A 101 29.58 -9.38 -12.03
N PRO A 102 30.40 -9.08 -13.05
CA PRO A 102 30.18 -9.55 -14.43
C PRO A 102 30.46 -11.05 -14.62
N THR A 103 30.95 -11.73 -13.58
CA THR A 103 31.28 -13.16 -13.52
C THR A 103 30.86 -13.73 -12.17
N GLY A 104 30.66 -15.04 -12.07
CA GLY A 104 30.29 -15.66 -10.81
C GLY A 104 30.19 -17.17 -10.91
N TRP A 105 30.17 -17.84 -9.76
CA TRP A 105 29.99 -19.28 -9.65
C TRP A 105 28.77 -19.63 -8.80
N ALA A 106 28.16 -20.78 -9.10
CA ALA A 106 27.12 -21.43 -8.31
C ALA A 106 27.44 -22.93 -8.15
N GLU A 107 27.33 -23.44 -6.94
CA GLU A 107 27.49 -24.85 -6.57
C GLU A 107 26.14 -25.44 -6.14
N PHE A 108 25.90 -26.69 -6.52
CA PHE A 108 24.65 -27.42 -6.30
C PHE A 108 24.98 -28.75 -5.64
N ASP A 109 24.42 -28.99 -4.46
CA ASP A 109 24.57 -30.27 -3.74
C ASP A 109 23.29 -31.10 -3.92
N LEU A 110 23.40 -32.36 -4.31
CA LEU A 110 22.26 -33.26 -4.47
C LEU A 110 22.12 -34.24 -3.29
N ASP A 111 20.91 -34.75 -3.07
CA ASP A 111 20.62 -35.75 -2.03
C ASP A 111 21.34 -37.10 -2.25
N ALA A 112 21.66 -37.41 -3.50
CA ALA A 112 22.43 -38.56 -3.92
C ALA A 112 23.29 -38.25 -5.15
N PRO A 113 24.35 -39.04 -5.43
CA PRO A 113 25.11 -38.91 -6.66
C PRO A 113 24.22 -39.13 -7.90
N VAL A 114 24.29 -38.21 -8.86
CA VAL A 114 23.54 -38.31 -10.13
C VAL A 114 24.50 -38.31 -11.31
N LYS A 115 24.22 -39.16 -12.30
CA LYS A 115 24.87 -39.15 -13.61
C LYS A 115 24.18 -38.16 -14.54
N ALA A 116 24.49 -36.87 -14.40
CA ALA A 116 23.98 -35.85 -15.31
C ALA A 116 24.59 -36.03 -16.71
N VAL A 117 23.76 -36.21 -17.73
CA VAL A 117 24.15 -36.35 -19.15
C VAL A 117 23.89 -35.08 -19.96
N THR A 118 22.98 -34.23 -19.48
CA THR A 118 22.64 -32.93 -20.09
C THR A 118 22.43 -31.93 -18.96
N TYR A 119 22.75 -30.67 -19.20
CA TYR A 119 22.34 -29.55 -18.35
C TYR A 119 21.68 -28.45 -19.20
N ALA A 120 20.92 -27.58 -18.56
CA ALA A 120 20.31 -26.43 -19.20
C ALA A 120 20.56 -25.15 -18.41
N LEU A 121 20.69 -24.04 -19.13
CA LEU A 121 20.69 -22.68 -18.59
C LEU A 121 19.51 -21.91 -19.18
N THR A 122 18.83 -21.12 -18.37
CA THR A 122 17.72 -20.26 -18.80
C THR A 122 18.09 -18.79 -18.66
N SER A 123 17.84 -17.99 -19.70
CA SER A 123 18.01 -16.54 -19.64
C SER A 123 16.93 -15.91 -18.76
N ALA A 124 17.32 -14.96 -17.91
CA ALA A 124 16.46 -14.15 -17.02
C ALA A 124 15.41 -13.24 -17.70
N ASN A 125 14.89 -12.31 -16.90
CA ASN A 125 14.10 -11.11 -17.14
C ASN A 125 14.20 -10.26 -18.41
N ASP A 126 15.32 -9.56 -18.47
CA ASP A 126 15.30 -8.10 -18.64
C ASP A 126 16.44 -7.63 -19.56
N HIS A 127 17.68 -8.06 -19.31
CA HIS A 127 18.89 -7.52 -19.92
C HIS A 127 19.80 -8.63 -20.48
N ASP A 128 19.90 -8.71 -21.81
CA ASP A 128 20.66 -9.75 -22.52
C ASP A 128 22.16 -9.62 -22.38
N GLU A 129 22.67 -8.43 -22.08
CA GLU A 129 24.09 -8.20 -21.80
C GLU A 129 24.57 -8.86 -20.51
N ARG A 130 23.65 -9.19 -19.60
CA ARG A 130 23.96 -9.79 -18.28
C ARG A 130 23.96 -11.32 -18.29
N ASP A 131 23.47 -11.94 -19.35
CA ASP A 131 23.38 -13.39 -19.47
C ASP A 131 24.79 -14.04 -19.64
N PRO A 132 24.98 -15.31 -19.23
CA PRO A 132 26.26 -16.00 -19.36
C PRO A 132 26.65 -16.21 -20.83
N LYS A 133 27.94 -16.07 -21.13
CA LYS A 133 28.53 -16.21 -22.48
C LYS A 133 29.59 -17.29 -22.55
N ASP A 134 30.46 -17.32 -21.55
CA ASP A 134 31.51 -18.33 -21.38
C ASP A 134 31.42 -18.91 -19.96
N TRP A 135 31.49 -20.24 -19.83
CA TRP A 135 31.44 -20.91 -18.53
C TRP A 135 32.07 -22.30 -18.55
N THR A 136 32.34 -22.81 -17.35
CA THR A 136 32.77 -24.18 -17.11
C THR A 136 31.76 -24.87 -16.19
N LEU A 137 31.31 -26.08 -16.56
CA LEU A 137 30.57 -26.95 -15.65
C LEU A 137 31.52 -27.99 -15.06
N GLN A 138 31.45 -28.18 -13.74
CA GLN A 138 32.31 -29.10 -13.00
C GLN A 138 31.49 -30.01 -12.08
N GLY A 139 32.03 -31.18 -11.76
CA GLY A 139 31.45 -32.15 -10.82
C GLY A 139 32.45 -32.59 -9.76
N SER A 140 31.96 -32.88 -8.56
CA SER A 140 32.76 -33.35 -7.42
C SER A 140 32.00 -34.41 -6.60
N THR A 141 32.75 -35.35 -6.02
CA THR A 141 32.22 -36.37 -5.10
C THR A 141 32.28 -35.95 -3.64
N ASP A 142 33.03 -34.89 -3.31
CA ASP A 142 33.28 -34.46 -1.92
C ASP A 142 33.14 -32.94 -1.71
N GLY A 143 32.78 -32.20 -2.75
CA GLY A 143 32.64 -30.74 -2.75
C GLY A 143 33.97 -29.98 -2.71
N LYS A 144 35.12 -30.67 -2.77
CA LYS A 144 36.46 -30.07 -2.66
C LYS A 144 37.27 -30.27 -3.92
N ASP A 145 37.28 -31.50 -4.44
CA ASP A 145 38.02 -31.86 -5.65
C ASP A 145 37.08 -31.80 -6.87
N TRP A 146 37.22 -30.75 -7.69
CA TRP A 146 36.35 -30.47 -8.83
C TRP A 146 36.95 -30.94 -10.16
N LYS A 147 36.17 -31.69 -10.95
CA LYS A 147 36.54 -32.11 -12.31
C LYS A 147 35.66 -31.42 -13.35
N THR A 148 36.28 -30.86 -14.38
CA THR A 148 35.55 -30.25 -15.50
C THR A 148 34.77 -31.29 -16.29
N LEU A 149 33.48 -31.04 -16.47
CA LEU A 149 32.53 -31.86 -17.22
C LEU A 149 32.24 -31.26 -18.60
N ASP A 150 32.19 -29.93 -18.68
CA ASP A 150 31.95 -29.20 -19.92
C ASP A 150 32.58 -27.79 -19.88
N THR A 151 32.86 -27.23 -21.06
CA THR A 151 33.33 -25.85 -21.22
C THR A 151 32.67 -25.24 -22.45
N ARG A 152 32.03 -24.08 -22.26
CA ARG A 152 31.32 -23.35 -23.32
C ARG A 152 31.93 -21.97 -23.50
N SER A 153 31.89 -21.48 -24.74
CA SER A 153 32.39 -20.15 -25.08
C SER A 153 31.62 -19.57 -26.25
N GLY A 154 31.36 -18.26 -26.22
CA GLY A 154 30.68 -17.53 -27.27
C GLY A 154 29.18 -17.81 -27.36
N GLU A 155 28.57 -18.30 -26.28
CA GLU A 155 27.13 -18.56 -26.22
C GLU A 155 26.31 -17.26 -26.16
N SER A 156 25.05 -17.36 -26.58
CA SER A 156 24.10 -16.26 -26.48
C SER A 156 22.66 -16.77 -26.38
N PHE A 157 21.81 -15.95 -25.78
CA PHE A 157 20.38 -16.17 -25.60
C PHE A 157 19.62 -15.15 -26.43
N GLY A 158 19.08 -15.58 -27.57
CA GLY A 158 18.43 -14.64 -28.52
C GLY A 158 17.08 -14.09 -28.08
N GLU A 159 16.51 -14.61 -26.98
CA GLU A 159 15.21 -14.25 -26.42
C GLU A 159 15.31 -14.32 -24.88
N ARG A 160 14.46 -13.58 -24.15
CA ARG A 160 14.31 -13.71 -22.70
C ARG A 160 13.58 -15.01 -22.33
N PHE A 161 13.78 -15.52 -21.12
CA PHE A 161 13.20 -16.79 -20.64
C PHE A 161 13.58 -18.02 -21.45
N ARG A 162 14.65 -17.91 -22.25
CA ARG A 162 15.03 -18.95 -23.18
C ARG A 162 15.92 -19.97 -22.47
N THR A 163 15.43 -21.19 -22.36
CA THR A 163 16.24 -22.33 -21.93
C THR A 163 17.06 -22.89 -23.10
N LYS A 164 18.37 -23.08 -22.89
CA LYS A 164 19.27 -23.78 -23.82
C LYS A 164 19.86 -25.00 -23.13
N THR A 165 19.87 -26.14 -23.82
CA THR A 165 20.38 -27.42 -23.34
C THR A 165 21.78 -27.73 -23.89
N TYR A 166 22.59 -28.38 -23.08
CA TYR A 166 24.00 -28.70 -23.36
C TYR A 166 24.31 -30.13 -22.91
N ASP A 167 24.75 -30.97 -23.85
CA ASP A 167 25.13 -32.35 -23.55
C ASP A 167 26.53 -32.43 -22.93
N ILE A 168 26.67 -33.29 -21.92
CA ILE A 168 27.92 -33.60 -21.23
C ILE A 168 28.57 -34.79 -21.94
N GLN A 169 29.75 -34.56 -22.51
CA GLN A 169 30.46 -35.53 -23.36
C GLN A 169 30.88 -36.82 -22.61
N SER A 170 31.19 -36.72 -21.32
CA SER A 170 31.68 -37.84 -20.51
C SER A 170 31.03 -37.83 -19.13
N PRO A 171 29.74 -38.19 -19.04
CA PRO A 171 28.98 -38.08 -17.80
C PRO A 171 29.44 -39.11 -16.77
N VAL A 172 29.73 -38.65 -15.57
CA VAL A 172 30.12 -39.44 -14.40
C VAL A 172 29.17 -39.07 -13.26
N GLU A 173 28.94 -39.99 -12.33
CA GLU A 173 28.13 -39.72 -11.14
C GLU A 173 28.85 -38.75 -10.20
N TYR A 174 28.20 -37.63 -9.91
CA TYR A 174 28.64 -36.67 -8.91
C TYR A 174 27.47 -36.26 -8.02
N GLN A 175 27.79 -35.94 -6.77
CA GLN A 175 26.82 -35.39 -5.82
C GLN A 175 26.85 -33.87 -5.80
N HIS A 176 27.97 -33.27 -6.24
CA HIS A 176 28.17 -31.83 -6.25
C HIS A 176 28.44 -31.37 -7.68
N PHE A 177 27.76 -30.31 -8.12
CA PHE A 177 27.99 -29.65 -9.40
C PHE A 177 28.37 -28.19 -9.19
N ARG A 178 29.21 -27.63 -10.06
CA ARG A 178 29.57 -26.21 -10.05
C ARG A 178 29.49 -25.62 -11.44
N LEU A 179 28.70 -24.56 -11.60
CA LEU A 179 28.70 -23.71 -12.77
C LEU A 179 29.58 -22.49 -12.47
N ASP A 180 30.65 -22.32 -13.24
CA ASP A 180 31.58 -21.20 -13.11
C ASP A 180 31.53 -20.34 -14.39
N VAL A 181 30.82 -19.21 -14.31
CA VAL A 181 30.65 -18.28 -15.44
C VAL A 181 31.83 -17.34 -15.50
N THR A 182 32.67 -17.53 -16.51
CA THR A 182 33.91 -16.78 -16.70
C THR A 182 33.72 -15.53 -17.55
N LYS A 183 32.56 -15.38 -18.22
CA LYS A 183 32.20 -14.18 -18.98
C LYS A 183 30.69 -14.09 -19.20
N ASN A 184 30.11 -12.91 -19.02
CA ASN A 184 28.75 -12.58 -19.45
C ASN A 184 28.73 -11.93 -20.85
N ASN A 185 27.57 -11.51 -21.33
CA ASN A 185 27.39 -10.93 -22.65
C ASN A 185 27.64 -9.40 -22.74
N GLY A 186 28.45 -8.84 -21.82
CA GLY A 186 28.94 -7.45 -21.89
C GLY A 186 28.40 -6.48 -20.83
N GLY A 187 27.54 -6.95 -19.93
CA GLY A 187 27.01 -6.17 -18.80
C GLY A 187 27.98 -6.06 -17.61
N GLY A 188 27.73 -5.13 -16.69
CA GLY A 188 28.51 -4.97 -15.46
C GLY A 188 28.19 -5.97 -14.35
N ILE A 189 27.14 -6.78 -14.54
CA ILE A 189 26.59 -7.74 -13.56
C ILE A 189 26.17 -9.02 -14.28
N LEU A 190 26.03 -10.14 -13.56
CA LEU A 190 25.67 -11.45 -14.08
C LEU A 190 24.29 -11.87 -13.59
N GLN A 191 23.49 -12.47 -14.48
CA GLN A 191 22.22 -13.09 -14.12
C GLN A 191 21.96 -14.41 -14.83
N ILE A 192 21.23 -15.31 -14.17
CA ILE A 192 20.75 -16.57 -14.73
C ILE A 192 19.38 -16.86 -14.09
N ALA A 193 18.38 -17.24 -14.90
CA ALA A 193 17.09 -17.62 -14.37
C ALA A 193 17.17 -18.96 -13.65
N ASP A 194 17.65 -19.99 -14.36
CA ASP A 194 17.53 -21.37 -13.92
C ASP A 194 18.67 -22.23 -14.47
N VAL A 195 19.06 -23.25 -13.71
CA VAL A 195 20.12 -24.23 -13.99
C VAL A 195 19.57 -25.61 -13.70
N GLN A 196 19.42 -26.40 -14.75
CA GLN A 196 18.84 -27.73 -14.64
C GLN A 196 19.86 -28.81 -14.98
N PHE A 197 19.89 -29.89 -14.20
CA PHE A 197 20.67 -31.10 -14.51
C PHE A 197 19.72 -32.21 -14.92
N SER A 198 20.12 -33.05 -15.88
CA SER A 198 19.29 -34.14 -16.39
C SER A 198 20.04 -35.44 -16.58
N THR A 199 19.40 -36.55 -16.24
CA THR A 199 19.87 -37.93 -16.52
C THR A 199 19.56 -38.38 -17.95
N GLY A 200 18.84 -37.58 -18.73
CA GLY A 200 18.40 -37.88 -20.09
C GLY A 200 17.31 -38.97 -20.17
N GLN A 201 16.79 -39.42 -19.01
CA GLN A 201 15.68 -40.36 -18.96
C GLN A 201 14.38 -39.63 -19.34
N SER A 202 13.69 -40.11 -20.38
CA SER A 202 12.39 -39.56 -20.81
C SER A 202 11.19 -40.10 -20.00
N ASP A 203 11.41 -41.09 -19.13
CA ASP A 203 10.39 -42.04 -18.70
C ASP A 203 10.29 -42.23 -17.17
N ASP A 204 10.33 -41.16 -16.37
CA ASP A 204 9.66 -41.27 -15.07
C ASP A 204 8.15 -41.18 -15.32
N PRO A 205 7.36 -42.23 -15.04
CA PRO A 205 5.94 -42.19 -15.33
C PRO A 205 5.31 -41.09 -14.48
N THR A 206 4.74 -40.08 -15.16
CA THR A 206 3.89 -39.08 -14.54
C THR A 206 3.00 -39.76 -13.50
N PRO A 207 3.05 -39.34 -12.21
CA PRO A 207 2.20 -39.94 -11.20
C PRO A 207 0.76 -39.94 -11.71
N LYS A 208 0.10 -41.09 -11.67
CA LYS A 208 -1.24 -41.26 -12.26
C LYS A 208 -2.29 -40.35 -11.61
N ASP A 209 -1.99 -39.91 -10.40
CA ASP A 209 -2.83 -39.14 -9.52
C ASP A 209 -2.08 -37.86 -9.12
N MET A 210 -2.79 -36.85 -8.61
CA MET A 210 -2.19 -35.57 -8.17
C MET A 210 -0.99 -35.82 -7.25
N LEU A 211 0.07 -35.02 -7.41
CA LEU A 211 1.24 -35.05 -6.54
C LEU A 211 0.88 -34.49 -5.17
N SER A 212 1.29 -35.16 -4.10
CA SER A 212 1.31 -34.65 -2.72
C SER A 212 2.50 -35.25 -1.96
N LEU A 213 3.56 -34.47 -1.73
CA LEU A 213 4.79 -34.90 -1.06
C LEU A 213 5.37 -33.83 -0.15
N VAL A 214 6.13 -34.22 0.87
CA VAL A 214 6.82 -33.27 1.76
C VAL A 214 8.01 -32.69 1.01
N ASP A 215 8.08 -31.37 1.01
CA ASP A 215 9.03 -30.52 0.30
C ASP A 215 9.64 -29.50 1.28
N ARG A 216 10.60 -28.70 0.81
CA ARG A 216 11.19 -27.57 1.55
C ARG A 216 10.28 -26.34 1.57
N GLY A 217 9.32 -26.24 0.64
CA GLY A 217 8.41 -25.11 0.52
C GLY A 217 8.56 -24.40 -0.83
N PRO A 218 7.83 -23.30 -1.06
CA PRO A 218 7.94 -22.53 -2.29
C PRO A 218 9.36 -22.02 -2.47
N SER A 219 9.88 -22.24 -3.66
CA SER A 219 11.22 -21.83 -4.07
C SER A 219 11.39 -20.32 -4.24
N GLY A 220 10.28 -19.57 -4.39
CA GLY A 220 10.27 -18.12 -4.44
C GLY A 220 8.95 -17.54 -3.94
N SER A 221 9.03 -16.40 -3.25
CA SER A 221 7.89 -15.58 -2.84
C SER A 221 8.33 -14.12 -2.73
N PRO A 222 7.52 -13.14 -3.15
CA PRO A 222 7.87 -11.75 -2.95
C PRO A 222 7.89 -11.34 -1.47
N THR A 223 7.20 -12.07 -0.57
CA THR A 223 6.98 -11.64 0.81
C THR A 223 7.39 -12.67 1.88
N ALA A 224 7.81 -13.87 1.49
CA ALA A 224 8.21 -14.94 2.40
C ALA A 224 9.58 -15.54 2.06
N LYS A 225 10.21 -16.23 3.01
CA LYS A 225 11.49 -16.90 2.81
C LYS A 225 11.37 -17.99 1.75
N ALA A 226 12.28 -17.98 0.79
CA ALA A 226 12.42 -19.02 -0.22
C ALA A 226 12.87 -20.36 0.41
N GLY A 227 12.36 -21.47 -0.14
CA GLY A 227 12.75 -22.83 0.26
C GLY A 227 12.40 -23.18 1.71
N ALA A 228 11.35 -22.57 2.25
CA ALA A 228 10.87 -22.80 3.61
C ALA A 228 9.34 -22.94 3.66
N GLY A 229 8.83 -23.62 4.70
CA GLY A 229 7.42 -23.55 5.08
C GLY A 229 7.03 -22.14 5.55
N PHE A 230 5.80 -21.98 6.03
CA PHE A 230 5.37 -20.72 6.63
C PHE A 230 6.02 -20.50 8.01
N THR A 231 5.97 -21.49 8.91
CA THR A 231 6.63 -21.41 10.24
C THR A 231 7.92 -22.22 10.33
N GLY A 232 8.07 -23.24 9.49
CA GLY A 232 9.17 -24.19 9.52
C GLY A 232 10.02 -24.21 8.24
N LYS A 233 10.77 -25.28 8.05
CA LYS A 233 11.62 -25.55 6.88
C LYS A 233 10.99 -26.55 5.90
N ARG A 234 9.79 -27.05 6.19
CA ARG A 234 9.07 -28.05 5.40
C ARG A 234 7.64 -27.60 5.12
N ALA A 235 7.10 -28.10 4.03
CA ALA A 235 5.69 -27.97 3.67
C ALA A 235 5.28 -29.12 2.75
N LEU A 236 3.99 -29.42 2.65
CA LEU A 236 3.49 -30.43 1.71
C LEU A 236 3.23 -29.77 0.34
N ARG A 237 4.03 -30.10 -0.66
CA ARG A 237 3.80 -29.69 -2.06
C ARG A 237 2.64 -30.46 -2.66
N TYR A 238 1.72 -29.77 -3.34
CA TYR A 238 0.75 -30.35 -4.25
C TYR A 238 1.00 -29.89 -5.68
N ALA A 239 0.79 -30.76 -6.66
CA ALA A 239 0.91 -30.39 -8.07
C ALA A 239 0.17 -31.36 -9.01
N GLY A 240 -0.16 -30.89 -10.21
CA GLY A 240 -0.74 -31.74 -11.25
C GLY A 240 -1.06 -31.02 -12.55
N THR A 241 -1.52 -31.80 -13.53
CA THR A 241 -2.11 -31.29 -14.78
C THR A 241 -3.60 -31.62 -14.83
N HIS A 242 -4.42 -30.59 -15.05
CA HIS A 242 -5.80 -30.69 -15.50
C HIS A 242 -5.81 -30.88 -17.03
N LYS A 243 -6.19 -32.08 -17.52
CA LYS A 243 -6.05 -32.46 -18.94
C LYS A 243 -7.14 -31.94 -19.90
N GLY A 244 -8.36 -31.71 -19.41
CA GLY A 244 -9.53 -31.40 -20.24
C GLY A 244 -10.04 -29.98 -20.06
N GLU A 245 -10.94 -29.55 -20.95
CA GLU A 245 -11.57 -28.22 -20.88
C GLU A 245 -12.66 -28.11 -19.79
N GLY A 246 -13.21 -29.25 -19.37
CA GLY A 246 -14.31 -29.33 -18.40
C GLY A 246 -13.84 -29.31 -16.94
N ARG A 247 -14.66 -29.83 -16.04
CA ARG A 247 -14.28 -30.00 -14.63
C ARG A 247 -13.29 -31.15 -14.46
N ALA A 248 -12.25 -30.93 -13.66
CA ALA A 248 -11.39 -31.97 -13.14
C ALA A 248 -11.11 -31.75 -11.66
N TYR A 249 -10.86 -32.85 -10.95
CA TYR A 249 -10.63 -32.83 -9.52
C TYR A 249 -9.74 -33.97 -9.07
N SER A 250 -9.09 -33.80 -7.93
CA SER A 250 -8.34 -34.83 -7.22
C SER A 250 -8.35 -34.53 -5.72
N TYR A 251 -8.73 -35.52 -4.92
CA TYR A 251 -8.75 -35.43 -3.46
C TYR A 251 -7.71 -36.40 -2.92
N ASN A 252 -6.53 -35.90 -2.54
CA ASN A 252 -5.47 -36.75 -2.00
C ASN A 252 -5.61 -36.92 -0.49
N LYS A 253 -5.38 -38.13 0.00
CA LYS A 253 -5.22 -38.41 1.42
C LYS A 253 -3.85 -37.91 1.86
N VAL A 254 -3.78 -37.34 3.06
CA VAL A 254 -2.51 -36.90 3.67
C VAL A 254 -2.30 -37.62 5.00
N PHE A 255 -3.26 -37.51 5.92
CA PHE A 255 -3.19 -38.10 7.26
C PHE A 255 -4.41 -38.96 7.54
N ASP A 256 -4.20 -40.12 8.16
CA ASP A 256 -5.23 -40.88 8.86
C ASP A 256 -5.25 -40.40 10.32
N VAL A 257 -6.40 -39.95 10.80
CA VAL A 257 -6.55 -39.36 12.14
C VAL A 257 -7.77 -39.90 12.85
N ASN A 258 -7.87 -39.68 14.16
CA ASN A 258 -9.03 -40.07 14.95
C ASN A 258 -9.46 -38.91 15.87
N VAL A 259 -9.79 -37.76 15.27
CA VAL A 259 -10.00 -36.50 16.03
C VAL A 259 -11.49 -36.22 16.21
N ALA A 260 -11.96 -36.17 17.45
CA ALA A 260 -13.36 -35.85 17.76
C ALA A 260 -13.67 -34.36 17.52
N VAL A 261 -14.76 -34.06 16.81
CA VAL A 261 -15.21 -32.68 16.56
C VAL A 261 -16.19 -32.23 17.63
N GLY A 262 -15.75 -31.30 18.48
CA GLY A 262 -16.60 -30.57 19.40
C GLY A 262 -17.16 -29.28 18.78
N ARG A 263 -18.05 -28.59 19.49
CA ARG A 263 -18.62 -27.30 19.06
C ARG A 263 -17.58 -26.19 18.85
N GLY A 264 -16.45 -26.27 19.54
CA GLY A 264 -15.36 -25.31 19.45
C GLY A 264 -14.23 -25.74 18.52
N THR A 265 -14.32 -26.91 17.87
CA THR A 265 -13.26 -27.39 17.00
C THR A 265 -13.13 -26.50 15.77
N GLU A 266 -11.90 -26.13 15.47
CA GLU A 266 -11.48 -25.30 14.34
C GLU A 266 -10.46 -26.06 13.51
N LEU A 267 -10.61 -25.98 12.19
CA LEU A 267 -9.59 -26.34 11.21
C LEU A 267 -8.83 -25.07 10.86
N SER A 268 -7.50 -25.11 10.84
CA SER A 268 -6.65 -24.04 10.29
C SER A 268 -5.51 -24.61 9.47
N TYR A 269 -5.05 -23.88 8.45
CA TYR A 269 -3.87 -24.22 7.66
C TYR A 269 -3.34 -22.99 6.92
N ARG A 270 -2.09 -23.07 6.45
CA ARG A 270 -1.47 -22.14 5.51
C ARG A 270 -1.41 -22.76 4.13
N ILE A 271 -1.70 -21.97 3.11
CA ILE A 271 -1.64 -22.45 1.72
C ILE A 271 -0.98 -21.44 0.79
N PHE A 272 -0.09 -21.94 -0.06
CA PHE A 272 0.63 -21.17 -1.06
C PHE A 272 0.26 -21.71 -2.46
N PRO A 273 -0.77 -21.17 -3.12
CA PRO A 273 -1.01 -21.48 -4.52
C PRO A 273 0.03 -20.76 -5.38
N SER A 274 0.71 -21.48 -6.26
CA SER A 274 1.71 -20.89 -7.16
C SER A 274 1.12 -20.65 -8.54
N MET A 275 1.53 -19.55 -9.16
CA MET A 275 1.22 -19.19 -10.53
C MET A 275 2.53 -18.83 -11.23
N ALA A 276 2.81 -19.51 -12.35
CA ALA A 276 3.97 -19.20 -13.16
C ALA A 276 3.79 -17.86 -13.89
N ASP A 277 4.88 -17.26 -14.34
CA ASP A 277 4.77 -16.03 -15.11
C ASP A 277 4.11 -16.25 -16.48
N GLY A 278 3.32 -15.27 -16.90
CA GLY A 278 2.42 -15.38 -18.05
C GLY A 278 1.14 -16.19 -17.83
N ASP A 279 1.05 -17.03 -16.78
CA ASP A 279 -0.20 -17.71 -16.39
C ASP A 279 -1.15 -16.69 -15.73
N ARG A 280 -2.41 -16.65 -16.18
CA ARG A 280 -3.44 -15.71 -15.73
C ARG A 280 -4.75 -16.40 -15.35
N ASP A 281 -4.72 -17.73 -15.20
CA ASP A 281 -5.92 -18.54 -14.98
C ASP A 281 -6.19 -18.80 -13.49
N TYR A 282 -5.18 -18.61 -12.62
CA TYR A 282 -5.27 -18.77 -11.15
C TYR A 282 -5.74 -20.16 -10.71
N ASP A 283 -5.55 -21.20 -11.54
CA ASP A 283 -6.11 -22.53 -11.30
C ASP A 283 -5.64 -23.14 -9.97
N ALA A 284 -4.40 -22.86 -9.56
CA ALA A 284 -3.84 -23.32 -8.29
C ALA A 284 -4.61 -22.83 -7.04
N THR A 285 -5.46 -21.81 -7.18
CA THR A 285 -6.34 -21.31 -6.10
C THR A 285 -7.60 -22.16 -5.89
N ASN A 286 -7.92 -23.07 -6.82
CA ASN A 286 -9.04 -24.02 -6.66
C ASN A 286 -8.62 -25.20 -5.78
N VAL A 287 -8.24 -24.88 -4.54
CA VAL A 287 -7.63 -25.82 -3.58
C VAL A 287 -8.20 -25.61 -2.17
N ALA A 288 -8.35 -26.69 -1.40
CA ALA A 288 -8.73 -26.62 0.01
C ALA A 288 -8.32 -27.89 0.77
N VAL A 289 -8.22 -27.78 2.10
CA VAL A 289 -8.19 -28.96 2.99
C VAL A 289 -9.63 -29.43 3.21
N ASP A 290 -9.89 -30.71 2.93
CA ASP A 290 -11.18 -31.36 3.21
C ASP A 290 -10.98 -32.43 4.30
N LEU A 291 -12.05 -32.76 5.02
CA LEU A 291 -12.03 -33.77 6.07
C LEU A 291 -13.06 -34.85 5.75
N VAL A 292 -12.69 -36.12 5.88
CA VAL A 292 -13.67 -37.23 5.85
C VAL A 292 -13.90 -37.71 7.26
N PHE A 293 -15.16 -37.96 7.60
CA PHE A 293 -15.59 -38.41 8.91
C PHE A 293 -15.81 -39.92 8.92
N THR A 294 -15.77 -40.52 10.12
CA THR A 294 -15.96 -41.97 10.32
C THR A 294 -17.33 -42.49 9.86
N ASP A 295 -18.30 -41.61 9.62
CA ASP A 295 -19.62 -41.94 9.05
C ASP A 295 -19.68 -41.88 7.51
N GLY A 296 -18.54 -41.61 6.86
CA GLY A 296 -18.40 -41.52 5.40
C GLY A 296 -18.76 -40.16 4.80
N THR A 297 -19.20 -39.18 5.60
CA THR A 297 -19.44 -37.82 5.11
C THR A 297 -18.15 -37.01 5.00
N SER A 298 -18.15 -35.93 4.21
CA SER A 298 -17.02 -34.99 4.09
C SER A 298 -17.38 -33.57 4.56
N LEU A 299 -16.40 -32.79 5.00
CA LEU A 299 -16.60 -31.40 5.42
C LEU A 299 -17.13 -30.54 4.26
N SER A 300 -16.61 -30.76 3.06
CA SER A 300 -17.10 -30.16 1.81
C SER A 300 -18.60 -30.40 1.55
N GLY A 301 -19.16 -31.50 2.05
CA GLY A 301 -20.60 -31.81 1.97
C GLY A 301 -21.46 -31.20 3.08
N LEU A 302 -20.86 -30.54 4.08
CA LEU A 302 -21.55 -29.97 5.25
C LEU A 302 -21.75 -28.46 5.18
N ASN A 303 -21.45 -27.82 4.03
CA ASN A 303 -21.54 -26.37 3.84
C ASN A 303 -20.69 -25.56 4.85
N ALA A 304 -19.51 -26.07 5.19
CA ALA A 304 -18.55 -25.31 5.97
C ALA A 304 -18.12 -24.03 5.22
N VAL A 305 -17.89 -22.97 5.98
CA VAL A 305 -17.34 -21.71 5.47
C VAL A 305 -16.04 -21.35 6.18
N ASP A 306 -15.16 -20.64 5.50
CA ASP A 306 -13.96 -20.06 6.09
C ASP A 306 -14.27 -18.86 7.00
N GLN A 307 -13.23 -18.24 7.56
CA GLN A 307 -13.35 -17.10 8.46
C GLN A 307 -13.94 -15.84 7.82
N HIS A 308 -13.93 -15.75 6.49
CA HIS A 308 -14.47 -14.64 5.71
C HIS A 308 -15.90 -14.94 5.21
N GLY A 309 -16.39 -16.15 5.43
CA GLY A 309 -17.75 -16.58 5.07
C GLY A 309 -17.86 -17.18 3.67
N PHE A 310 -16.75 -17.51 3.02
CA PHE A 310 -16.74 -18.21 1.73
C PHE A 310 -16.78 -19.72 1.92
N ALA A 311 -17.30 -20.44 0.93
CA ALA A 311 -17.40 -21.90 1.00
C ALA A 311 -16.01 -22.54 1.13
N LEU A 312 -15.84 -23.43 2.10
CA LEU A 312 -14.60 -24.17 2.34
C LEU A 312 -14.55 -25.43 1.47
N THR A 313 -14.51 -25.21 0.17
CA THR A 313 -14.31 -26.22 -0.87
C THR A 313 -13.31 -25.69 -1.90
N PRO A 314 -12.63 -26.54 -2.70
CA PRO A 314 -11.64 -26.03 -3.64
C PRO A 314 -12.24 -25.03 -4.64
N GLN A 315 -13.40 -25.34 -5.22
CA GLN A 315 -14.15 -24.41 -6.09
C GLN A 315 -14.63 -23.15 -5.35
N GLY A 316 -15.02 -23.29 -4.08
CA GLY A 316 -15.48 -22.17 -3.25
C GLY A 316 -14.36 -21.16 -2.99
N GLN A 317 -13.16 -21.65 -2.68
CA GLN A 317 -11.96 -20.83 -2.48
C GLN A 317 -11.49 -20.17 -3.78
N GLY A 318 -11.48 -20.90 -4.90
CA GLY A 318 -11.19 -20.33 -6.22
C GLY A 318 -12.19 -19.25 -6.65
N ALA A 319 -13.50 -19.48 -6.43
CA ALA A 319 -14.55 -18.51 -6.73
C ALA A 319 -14.51 -17.26 -5.84
N ALA A 320 -14.06 -17.40 -4.59
CA ALA A 320 -13.95 -16.29 -3.64
C ALA A 320 -12.83 -15.31 -3.99
N LYS A 321 -11.80 -15.73 -4.75
CA LYS A 321 -10.62 -14.92 -5.09
C LYS A 321 -9.93 -14.30 -3.87
N VAL A 322 -10.00 -14.97 -2.72
CA VAL A 322 -9.37 -14.51 -1.47
C VAL A 322 -7.94 -15.05 -1.34
N LEU A 323 -7.64 -16.21 -1.93
CA LEU A 323 -6.29 -16.75 -1.97
C LEU A 323 -5.45 -16.02 -3.02
N TYR A 324 -4.34 -15.43 -2.58
CA TYR A 324 -3.34 -14.79 -3.42
C TYR A 324 -2.32 -15.81 -3.89
N VAL A 325 -1.96 -15.73 -5.17
CA VAL A 325 -0.94 -16.58 -5.76
C VAL A 325 0.46 -16.09 -5.39
N ASN A 326 1.41 -17.02 -5.37
CA ASN A 326 2.81 -16.79 -5.02
C ASN A 326 3.01 -16.21 -3.61
N GLN A 327 2.02 -16.34 -2.73
CA GLN A 327 2.03 -15.88 -1.35
C GLN A 327 1.40 -16.92 -0.43
N TRP A 328 1.84 -16.93 0.83
CA TRP A 328 1.17 -17.71 1.86
C TRP A 328 -0.18 -17.07 2.22
N ASN A 329 -1.20 -17.90 2.39
CA ASN A 329 -2.55 -17.50 2.77
C ASN A 329 -2.98 -18.24 4.04
N ASN A 330 -3.69 -17.55 4.92
CA ASN A 330 -4.31 -18.16 6.10
C ASN A 330 -5.74 -18.61 5.79
N VAL A 331 -6.05 -19.87 6.04
CA VAL A 331 -7.44 -20.37 6.02
C VAL A 331 -7.78 -20.98 7.36
N SER A 332 -8.93 -20.60 7.90
CA SER A 332 -9.47 -21.17 9.13
C SER A 332 -10.99 -21.33 9.08
N SER A 333 -11.52 -22.33 9.76
CA SER A 333 -12.96 -22.60 9.80
C SER A 333 -13.36 -23.22 11.14
N ARG A 334 -14.38 -22.65 11.78
CA ARG A 334 -15.02 -23.23 12.97
C ARG A 334 -15.92 -24.40 12.58
N ILE A 335 -15.31 -25.51 12.17
CA ILE A 335 -15.99 -26.70 11.67
C ILE A 335 -16.97 -27.32 12.67
N GLY A 336 -16.79 -27.07 13.98
CA GLY A 336 -17.74 -27.48 15.01
C GLY A 336 -19.16 -26.93 14.82
N SER A 337 -19.34 -25.87 14.04
CA SER A 337 -20.66 -25.32 13.69
C SER A 337 -21.49 -26.24 12.79
N VAL A 338 -20.85 -27.07 11.97
CA VAL A 338 -21.50 -27.98 11.00
C VAL A 338 -21.22 -29.46 11.26
N ALA A 339 -20.15 -29.78 12.00
CA ALA A 339 -19.64 -31.14 12.18
C ALA A 339 -19.54 -31.61 13.65
N ALA A 340 -20.06 -30.85 14.63
CA ALA A 340 -20.01 -31.28 16.03
C ALA A 340 -20.67 -32.65 16.27
N GLY A 341 -19.96 -33.52 16.98
CA GLY A 341 -20.38 -34.91 17.26
C GLY A 341 -19.85 -35.94 16.25
N LYS A 342 -19.22 -35.49 15.16
CA LYS A 342 -18.49 -36.36 14.22
C LYS A 342 -17.05 -36.60 14.70
N THR A 343 -16.39 -37.59 14.12
CA THR A 343 -14.97 -37.87 14.31
C THR A 343 -14.30 -37.81 12.95
N VAL A 344 -13.23 -37.01 12.83
CA VAL A 344 -12.40 -36.95 11.62
C VAL A 344 -11.62 -38.25 11.53
N ASP A 345 -11.74 -38.92 10.39
CA ASP A 345 -11.08 -40.19 10.04
C ASP A 345 -9.81 -39.94 9.22
N ARG A 346 -9.82 -38.90 8.39
CA ARG A 346 -8.67 -38.53 7.54
C ARG A 346 -8.73 -37.07 7.11
N ILE A 347 -7.55 -36.51 6.89
CA ILE A 347 -7.35 -35.15 6.35
C ILE A 347 -6.93 -35.28 4.89
N LEU A 348 -7.62 -34.54 4.01
CA LEU A 348 -7.39 -34.52 2.58
C LEU A 348 -6.88 -33.15 2.11
N LEU A 349 -6.06 -33.16 1.07
CA LEU A 349 -5.76 -31.97 0.26
C LEU A 349 -6.43 -32.14 -1.10
N ALA A 350 -7.29 -31.19 -1.48
CA ALA A 350 -8.15 -31.33 -2.64
C ALA A 350 -7.96 -30.19 -3.64
N TYR A 351 -7.86 -30.56 -4.91
CA TYR A 351 -8.00 -29.68 -6.07
C TYR A 351 -9.30 -30.00 -6.80
N ASP A 352 -10.07 -28.98 -7.19
CA ASP A 352 -11.31 -29.14 -7.97
C ASP A 352 -11.57 -27.85 -8.75
N SER A 353 -11.25 -27.82 -10.04
CA SER A 353 -11.46 -26.67 -10.92
C SER A 353 -12.57 -26.97 -11.93
N PRO A 354 -13.49 -26.02 -12.19
CA PRO A 354 -14.56 -26.21 -13.16
C PRO A 354 -14.11 -26.12 -14.62
N LYS A 355 -12.87 -25.66 -14.88
CA LYS A 355 -12.34 -25.40 -16.23
C LYS A 355 -10.88 -25.80 -16.33
N GLY A 356 -10.43 -26.11 -17.54
CA GLY A 356 -9.04 -26.40 -17.89
C GLY A 356 -8.83 -26.25 -19.41
N PRO A 357 -7.78 -26.86 -19.99
CA PRO A 357 -6.68 -27.54 -19.32
C PRO A 357 -5.83 -26.55 -18.50
N ALA A 358 -5.15 -27.04 -17.48
CA ALA A 358 -4.32 -26.21 -16.60
C ALA A 358 -3.15 -27.01 -16.01
N LYS A 359 -2.09 -26.33 -15.62
CA LYS A 359 -1.09 -26.87 -14.69
C LYS A 359 -1.23 -26.12 -13.38
N PHE A 360 -1.15 -26.84 -12.28
CA PHE A 360 -1.24 -26.21 -10.96
C PHE A 360 -0.18 -26.80 -10.04
N ARG A 361 0.35 -25.95 -9.16
CA ARG A 361 1.19 -26.35 -8.02
C ARG A 361 0.95 -25.44 -6.83
N GLY A 362 1.35 -25.89 -5.65
CA GLY A 362 1.41 -25.08 -4.45
C GLY A 362 1.89 -25.85 -3.25
N TRP A 363 1.83 -25.24 -2.07
CA TRP A 363 2.26 -25.84 -0.81
C TRP A 363 1.23 -25.65 0.30
N LEU A 364 1.13 -26.63 1.19
CA LEU A 364 0.28 -26.64 2.39
C LEU A 364 1.19 -26.73 3.63
N ASP A 365 0.91 -25.93 4.65
CA ASP A 365 1.65 -25.93 5.91
C ASP A 365 0.72 -25.65 7.12
N ASP A 366 1.22 -25.86 8.34
CA ASP A 366 0.56 -25.63 9.63
C ASP A 366 -0.88 -26.18 9.74
N VAL A 367 -1.12 -27.40 9.26
CA VAL A 367 -2.45 -28.01 9.32
C VAL A 367 -2.78 -28.34 10.76
N SER A 368 -3.89 -27.80 11.28
CA SER A 368 -4.33 -28.05 12.65
C SER A 368 -5.84 -28.30 12.78
N LEU A 369 -6.19 -29.23 13.65
CA LEU A 369 -7.54 -29.45 14.17
C LEU A 369 -7.45 -29.30 15.68
N ARG A 370 -7.98 -28.21 16.23
CA ARG A 370 -7.89 -27.94 17.67
C ARG A 370 -9.15 -27.35 18.23
N THR A 371 -9.33 -27.42 19.55
CA THR A 371 -10.42 -26.70 20.18
C THR A 371 -10.05 -25.23 20.28
N ALA A 372 -10.52 -24.41 19.34
CA ALA A 372 -10.30 -22.98 19.40
C ALA A 372 -10.97 -22.41 20.65
N ALA A 373 -10.19 -21.71 21.47
CA ALA A 373 -10.72 -21.01 22.62
C ALA A 373 -11.85 -20.07 22.18
N ARG A 374 -12.91 -19.98 22.99
CA ARG A 374 -13.94 -18.98 22.78
C ARG A 374 -13.28 -17.60 22.92
N GLN A 375 -13.07 -16.91 21.80
CA GLN A 375 -12.60 -15.54 21.82
C GLN A 375 -13.60 -14.70 22.60
N LYS A 376 -13.20 -14.26 23.78
CA LYS A 376 -13.91 -13.21 24.50
C LYS A 376 -13.60 -11.91 23.78
N PRO A 377 -14.58 -11.01 23.57
CA PRO A 377 -14.27 -9.65 23.17
C PRO A 377 -13.16 -9.10 24.08
N PRO A 378 -12.10 -8.50 23.53
CA PRO A 378 -11.09 -7.83 24.32
C PRO A 378 -11.71 -6.80 25.26
N ALA A 379 -11.01 -6.50 26.34
CA ALA A 379 -11.49 -5.53 27.33
C ALA A 379 -11.44 -4.09 26.81
N HIS A 380 -10.55 -3.83 25.84
CA HIS A 380 -10.29 -2.52 25.25
C HIS A 380 -10.39 -2.61 23.73
N LEU A 381 -10.88 -1.54 23.08
CA LEU A 381 -10.99 -1.51 21.62
C LEU A 381 -9.61 -1.52 20.97
N ALA A 382 -8.62 -0.88 21.60
CA ALA A 382 -7.25 -0.86 21.11
C ALA A 382 -6.58 -2.23 21.02
N ASP A 383 -7.14 -3.27 21.66
CA ASP A 383 -6.62 -4.63 21.60
C ASP A 383 -6.95 -5.35 20.28
N TYR A 384 -7.94 -4.83 19.51
CA TYR A 384 -8.27 -5.32 18.17
C TYR A 384 -7.29 -4.85 17.11
N ALA A 385 -6.64 -3.70 17.29
CA ALA A 385 -5.74 -3.14 16.30
C ALA A 385 -4.40 -3.89 16.28
N LEU A 386 -3.96 -4.32 15.09
CA LEU A 386 -2.70 -5.01 14.87
C LEU A 386 -1.74 -4.09 14.11
N THR A 387 -0.55 -3.84 14.69
CA THR A 387 0.47 -3.00 14.04
C THR A 387 1.29 -3.78 13.02
N THR A 388 1.29 -5.12 13.07
CA THR A 388 1.87 -6.00 12.03
C THR A 388 1.00 -6.11 10.77
N ARG A 389 -0.21 -5.53 10.76
CA ARG A 389 -1.05 -5.54 9.55
C ARG A 389 -0.38 -4.70 8.45
N GLY A 390 -0.06 -5.37 7.35
CA GLY A 390 0.59 -4.87 6.14
C GLY A 390 2.11 -4.99 6.09
N THR A 391 2.73 -5.65 7.08
CA THR A 391 4.19 -5.81 7.16
C THR A 391 4.72 -7.02 6.39
N ASN A 392 3.84 -7.92 5.94
CA ASN A 392 4.19 -9.05 5.09
C ASN A 392 4.20 -8.60 3.61
N SER A 393 5.14 -7.70 3.32
CA SER A 393 5.27 -6.95 2.06
C SER A 393 6.74 -6.87 1.64
N SER A 394 7.01 -6.49 0.39
CA SER A 394 8.34 -6.12 -0.11
C SER A 394 8.23 -5.12 -1.25
N GLY A 395 9.37 -4.64 -1.76
CA GLY A 395 9.39 -3.78 -2.95
C GLY A 395 8.88 -4.44 -4.23
N GLY A 396 8.71 -5.76 -4.27
CA GLY A 396 8.16 -6.49 -5.42
C GLY A 396 6.66 -6.80 -5.32
N PHE A 397 6.08 -6.76 -4.11
CA PHE A 397 4.65 -6.95 -3.89
C PHE A 397 4.24 -6.38 -2.52
N SER A 398 3.29 -5.45 -2.52
CA SER A 398 2.75 -4.85 -1.32
C SER A 398 1.51 -5.55 -0.79
N ARG A 399 1.50 -5.75 0.52
CA ARG A 399 0.31 -6.07 1.32
C ARG A 399 -0.01 -4.95 2.30
N GLY A 400 0.51 -3.74 2.04
CA GLY A 400 0.37 -2.53 2.83
C GLY A 400 1.65 -1.73 2.98
N ASN A 401 2.83 -2.35 2.73
CA ASN A 401 4.16 -1.76 2.95
C ASN A 401 4.32 -1.03 4.29
N ASN A 402 3.70 -1.62 5.31
CA ASN A 402 3.69 -1.09 6.66
C ASN A 402 4.86 -1.65 7.47
N PHE A 403 5.12 -0.99 8.61
CA PHE A 403 5.94 -1.53 9.71
C PHE A 403 5.16 -1.45 11.04
N PRO A 404 5.54 -2.24 12.08
CA PRO A 404 4.83 -2.29 13.36
C PRO A 404 5.19 -1.11 14.27
N ALA A 405 4.77 0.09 13.88
CA ALA A 405 4.86 1.27 14.73
C ALA A 405 4.02 1.12 16.01
N THR A 406 4.59 1.51 17.13
CA THR A 406 3.90 1.69 18.41
C THR A 406 4.00 3.18 18.75
N ALA A 407 2.86 3.86 18.80
CA ALA A 407 2.78 5.31 18.86
C ALA A 407 1.47 5.78 19.52
N VAL A 408 1.42 7.04 19.93
CA VAL A 408 0.14 7.73 20.20
C VAL A 408 -0.44 8.30 18.88
N PRO A 409 -1.75 8.62 18.81
CA PRO A 409 -2.33 9.20 17.60
C PRO A 409 -1.57 10.46 17.15
N HIS A 410 -1.17 10.53 15.88
CA HIS A 410 -0.34 11.58 15.28
C HIS A 410 0.99 11.84 16.01
N GLY A 411 1.52 10.82 16.70
CA GLY A 411 2.67 10.97 17.58
C GLY A 411 3.92 11.50 16.89
N PHE A 412 4.74 12.24 17.63
CA PHE A 412 5.99 12.83 17.13
C PHE A 412 6.98 11.74 16.69
N ASN A 413 7.20 10.72 17.53
CA ASN A 413 8.01 9.54 17.18
C ASN A 413 7.14 8.30 16.97
N PHE A 414 7.59 7.42 16.08
CA PHE A 414 7.20 6.02 16.10
C PHE A 414 8.28 5.17 16.79
N TRP A 415 7.85 4.18 17.57
CA TRP A 415 8.73 3.19 18.17
C TRP A 415 8.46 1.82 17.56
N THR A 416 9.48 1.18 16.98
CA THR A 416 9.29 -0.06 16.21
C THR A 416 10.42 -1.05 16.44
N PRO A 417 10.14 -2.38 16.47
CA PRO A 417 11.19 -3.36 16.18
C PRO A 417 11.70 -3.18 14.74
N VAL A 418 12.96 -3.52 14.52
CA VAL A 418 13.65 -3.39 13.24
C VAL A 418 14.36 -4.71 12.95
N THR A 419 14.03 -5.34 11.82
CA THR A 419 14.67 -6.59 11.37
C THR A 419 15.90 -6.31 10.52
N ASN A 420 15.97 -5.14 9.87
CA ASN A 420 17.16 -4.67 9.16
C ASN A 420 17.60 -3.31 9.71
N ALA A 421 18.52 -3.34 10.68
CA ALA A 421 18.99 -2.14 11.37
C ALA A 421 19.83 -1.20 10.48
N GLY A 422 20.16 -1.61 9.24
CA GLY A 422 20.85 -0.80 8.25
C GLY A 422 19.97 -0.17 7.17
N SER A 423 18.67 -0.41 7.21
CA SER A 423 17.74 0.08 6.20
C SER A 423 17.20 1.46 6.56
N LEU A 424 17.00 2.29 5.53
CA LEU A 424 16.17 3.50 5.58
C LEU A 424 14.89 3.31 4.74
N SER A 425 14.50 2.08 4.42
CA SER A 425 13.38 1.80 3.52
C SER A 425 12.53 0.64 4.07
N TRP A 426 12.88 -0.62 3.82
CA TRP A 426 12.25 -1.74 4.55
C TRP A 426 12.96 -1.98 5.87
N LEU A 427 12.45 -1.39 6.95
CA LEU A 427 12.99 -1.56 8.31
C LEU A 427 12.50 -2.83 9.02
N TYR A 428 11.38 -3.41 8.57
CA TYR A 428 10.81 -4.64 9.13
C TYR A 428 10.31 -5.56 8.00
N ASP A 429 10.77 -6.80 7.97
CA ASP A 429 10.26 -7.88 7.13
C ASP A 429 9.55 -8.91 8.02
N TYR A 430 8.29 -9.24 7.71
CA TYR A 430 7.52 -10.21 8.50
C TYR A 430 8.09 -11.63 8.41
N ALA A 431 8.39 -12.11 7.19
CA ALA A 431 8.89 -13.48 6.98
C ALA A 431 9.98 -13.61 5.90
N ARG A 432 10.15 -12.62 5.03
CA ARG A 432 11.05 -12.71 3.86
C ARG A 432 12.52 -12.88 4.25
N ALA A 433 12.97 -12.12 5.24
CA ALA A 433 14.37 -12.08 5.68
C ALA A 433 14.66 -13.02 6.87
N ASN A 434 13.83 -14.04 7.10
CA ASN A 434 14.02 -14.98 8.19
C ASN A 434 15.38 -15.69 8.12
N ASN A 435 15.89 -16.11 9.29
CA ASN A 435 17.18 -16.80 9.40
C ASN A 435 17.14 -18.25 8.85
N ALA A 436 18.21 -19.02 9.06
CA ALA A 436 18.34 -20.39 8.53
C ALA A 436 17.31 -21.39 9.10
N ASP A 437 16.73 -21.12 10.27
CA ASP A 437 15.65 -21.91 10.88
C ASP A 437 14.26 -21.36 10.56
N ASN A 438 14.16 -20.46 9.57
CA ASN A 438 12.96 -19.74 9.18
C ASN A 438 12.33 -18.94 10.33
N LEU A 439 13.16 -18.37 11.22
CA LEU A 439 12.71 -17.47 12.27
C LEU A 439 13.01 -16.02 11.92
N PRO A 440 12.08 -15.07 12.15
CA PRO A 440 12.41 -13.66 12.08
C PRO A 440 13.39 -13.27 13.17
N THR A 441 14.24 -12.27 12.89
CA THR A 441 15.23 -11.74 13.84
C THR A 441 15.06 -10.23 14.00
N VAL A 442 15.14 -9.75 15.24
CA VAL A 442 15.18 -8.31 15.55
C VAL A 442 16.63 -7.90 15.73
N GLN A 443 17.07 -6.87 15.02
CA GLN A 443 18.42 -6.30 15.10
C GLN A 443 18.48 -5.01 15.92
N ALA A 444 17.33 -4.34 16.10
CA ALA A 444 17.20 -3.14 16.93
C ALA A 444 15.72 -2.85 17.30
N PHE A 445 15.55 -2.03 18.33
CA PHE A 445 14.36 -1.22 18.57
C PHE A 445 14.71 0.23 18.25
N SER A 446 13.91 0.90 17.43
CA SER A 446 14.25 2.23 16.89
C SER A 446 13.15 3.27 17.11
N ALA A 447 13.56 4.50 17.36
CA ALA A 447 12.78 5.67 16.98
C ALA A 447 12.79 5.79 15.44
N SER A 448 11.63 6.07 14.85
CA SER A 448 11.43 6.17 13.40
C SER A 448 10.42 7.27 13.07
N HIS A 449 10.54 7.83 11.87
CA HIS A 449 9.61 8.81 11.31
C HIS A 449 9.21 8.44 9.87
N GLU A 450 9.40 7.19 9.46
CA GLU A 450 9.14 6.72 8.12
C GLU A 450 7.64 6.80 7.78
N PRO A 451 7.24 7.49 6.69
CA PRO A 451 5.85 7.50 6.22
C PRO A 451 5.55 6.39 5.21
N SER A 452 6.56 5.91 4.50
CA SER A 452 6.51 4.78 3.57
C SER A 452 7.95 4.33 3.28
N PRO A 453 8.19 3.06 2.90
CA PRO A 453 9.53 2.61 2.53
C PRO A 453 10.09 3.34 1.31
N TRP A 454 9.23 3.89 0.44
CA TRP A 454 9.62 4.68 -0.74
C TRP A 454 10.17 6.07 -0.39
N MET A 455 9.57 6.70 0.62
CA MET A 455 10.07 7.96 1.19
C MET A 455 11.32 7.72 2.04
N GLY A 456 11.32 6.60 2.74
CA GLY A 456 12.36 6.18 3.66
C GLY A 456 12.40 6.94 4.98
N ASP A 457 13.20 6.41 5.91
CA ASP A 457 13.28 6.90 7.28
C ASP A 457 14.26 8.07 7.47
N ARG A 458 14.13 8.74 8.62
CA ARG A 458 14.99 9.83 9.10
C ARG A 458 15.05 9.89 10.61
N GLN A 459 16.09 10.54 11.11
CA GLN A 459 16.23 10.91 12.51
C GLN A 459 16.10 9.69 13.42
N THR A 460 16.82 8.63 13.09
CA THR A 460 16.73 7.34 13.78
C THR A 460 17.61 7.31 15.03
N PHE A 461 17.25 6.48 16.01
CA PHE A 461 18.09 6.13 17.15
C PHE A 461 17.74 4.71 17.61
N GLN A 462 18.75 3.83 17.69
CA GLN A 462 18.55 2.40 17.88
C GLN A 462 19.10 1.90 19.21
N VAL A 463 18.37 0.99 19.84
CA VAL A 463 18.80 0.24 21.02
C VAL A 463 18.52 -1.24 20.86
N MET A 464 19.34 -2.09 21.48
CA MET A 464 19.14 -3.54 21.46
C MET A 464 19.58 -4.17 22.79
N PRO A 465 18.73 -4.92 23.51
CA PRO A 465 19.15 -5.62 24.71
C PRO A 465 20.03 -6.83 24.36
N SER A 466 21.00 -7.15 25.23
CA SER A 466 21.91 -8.28 25.06
C SER A 466 22.13 -9.02 26.38
N ALA A 467 21.99 -10.36 26.33
CA ALA A 467 22.32 -11.26 27.43
C ALA A 467 23.72 -11.90 27.26
N ALA A 468 24.61 -11.28 26.48
CA ALA A 468 25.97 -11.77 26.28
C ALA A 468 26.80 -11.66 27.58
N SER A 469 27.61 -12.67 27.83
CA SER A 469 28.61 -12.64 28.90
C SER A 469 29.74 -11.65 28.53
N GLY A 470 29.97 -10.64 29.36
CA GLY A 470 30.99 -9.61 29.13
C GLY A 470 30.54 -8.49 28.19
N THR A 471 31.46 -8.04 27.32
CA THR A 471 31.21 -6.97 26.34
C THR A 471 30.36 -7.49 25.17
N PRO A 472 29.15 -6.94 24.95
CA PRO A 472 28.33 -7.36 23.81
C PRO A 472 28.93 -6.91 22.48
N ASP A 473 28.77 -7.74 21.44
CA ASP A 473 29.09 -7.35 20.07
C ASP A 473 28.03 -6.34 19.57
N THR A 474 28.49 -5.31 18.88
CA THR A 474 27.64 -4.26 18.31
C THR A 474 27.33 -4.50 16.82
N GLY A 475 27.90 -5.52 16.20
CA GLY A 475 27.55 -5.96 14.85
C GLY A 475 26.08 -6.36 14.75
N ARG A 476 25.40 -5.94 13.69
CA ARG A 476 23.95 -6.12 13.52
C ARG A 476 23.51 -7.58 13.49
N GLU A 477 24.23 -8.42 12.74
CA GLU A 477 24.02 -9.88 12.71
C GLU A 477 24.40 -10.52 14.06
N ALA A 478 25.52 -10.11 14.67
CA ALA A 478 25.99 -10.69 15.92
C ALA A 478 25.07 -10.41 17.12
N ARG A 479 24.30 -9.32 17.10
CA ARG A 479 23.38 -8.91 18.17
C ARG A 479 21.92 -9.28 17.92
N GLU A 480 21.59 -9.86 16.78
CA GLU A 480 20.21 -10.14 16.42
C GLU A 480 19.60 -11.22 17.33
N LEU A 481 18.30 -11.11 17.61
CA LEU A 481 17.59 -12.07 18.43
C LEU A 481 16.42 -12.67 17.65
N ALA A 482 16.45 -14.00 17.49
CA ALA A 482 15.37 -14.75 16.86
C ALA A 482 14.13 -14.82 17.75
N PHE A 483 12.96 -14.75 17.15
CA PHE A 483 11.68 -14.89 17.83
C PHE A 483 10.66 -15.63 16.96
N ARG A 484 9.49 -15.88 17.54
CA ARG A 484 8.32 -16.39 16.85
C ARG A 484 7.16 -15.43 17.04
N HIS A 485 6.33 -15.21 16.02
CA HIS A 485 5.21 -14.27 16.12
C HIS A 485 4.19 -14.67 17.20
N GLU A 486 4.11 -15.94 17.59
CA GLU A 486 3.27 -16.40 18.71
C GLU A 486 3.72 -15.79 20.06
N ASN A 487 5.00 -15.41 20.16
CA ASN A 487 5.61 -14.75 21.31
C ASN A 487 5.72 -13.23 21.12
N GLU A 488 5.13 -12.68 20.04
CA GLU A 488 5.07 -11.26 19.74
C GLU A 488 3.67 -10.70 20.05
N THR A 489 3.63 -9.51 20.64
CA THR A 489 2.41 -8.73 20.81
C THR A 489 2.64 -7.34 20.26
N ALA A 490 2.06 -7.08 19.10
CA ALA A 490 2.21 -5.81 18.38
C ALA A 490 0.88 -5.03 18.41
N ARG A 491 0.81 -3.97 19.22
CA ARG A 491 -0.39 -3.15 19.44
C ARG A 491 -0.03 -1.66 19.35
N PRO A 492 -0.97 -0.77 18.98
CA PRO A 492 -0.68 0.66 18.82
C PRO A 492 -0.02 1.30 20.06
N TYR A 493 -0.41 0.84 21.25
CA TYR A 493 0.01 1.38 22.53
C TYR A 493 1.11 0.55 23.23
N TYR A 494 1.51 -0.59 22.65
CA TYR A 494 2.44 -1.53 23.27
C TYR A 494 3.01 -2.51 22.25
N TYR A 495 4.34 -2.60 22.21
CA TYR A 495 5.04 -3.70 21.59
C TYR A 495 5.69 -4.58 22.66
N GLY A 496 5.68 -5.89 22.47
CA GLY A 496 6.56 -6.77 23.25
C GLY A 496 6.82 -8.10 22.56
N VAL A 497 8.02 -8.61 22.76
CA VAL A 497 8.47 -9.87 22.17
C VAL A 497 9.31 -10.65 23.18
N THR A 498 9.13 -11.96 23.21
CA THR A 498 10.04 -12.89 23.92
C THR A 498 10.82 -13.68 22.89
N PHE A 499 12.15 -13.59 22.98
CA PHE A 499 13.08 -14.21 22.04
C PHE A 499 13.36 -15.67 22.41
N GLU A 500 13.88 -16.45 21.46
CA GLU A 500 14.18 -17.88 21.67
C GLU A 500 15.22 -18.13 22.77
N ASN A 501 16.05 -17.14 23.10
CA ASN A 501 17.01 -17.21 24.22
C ASN A 501 16.41 -16.85 25.60
N GLY A 502 15.10 -16.59 25.67
CA GLY A 502 14.39 -16.23 26.90
C GLY A 502 14.43 -14.75 27.27
N LEU A 503 15.18 -13.90 26.55
CA LEU A 503 15.14 -12.46 26.74
C LEU A 503 13.77 -11.91 26.30
N LYS A 504 13.23 -10.96 27.07
CA LYS A 504 12.00 -10.24 26.71
C LYS A 504 12.25 -8.74 26.57
N ALA A 505 11.73 -8.14 25.51
CA ALA A 505 11.77 -6.71 25.27
C ALA A 505 10.35 -6.13 25.10
N GLU A 506 10.10 -4.97 25.68
CA GLU A 506 8.79 -4.31 25.70
C GLU A 506 8.94 -2.79 25.48
N MET A 507 8.01 -2.17 24.76
CA MET A 507 7.95 -0.71 24.50
C MET A 507 6.55 -0.15 24.76
N ALA A 508 6.47 1.01 25.39
CA ALA A 508 5.24 1.79 25.55
C ALA A 508 5.51 3.27 25.20
N PRO A 509 4.73 3.89 24.29
CA PRO A 509 5.04 5.19 23.73
C PRO A 509 4.33 6.34 24.47
N THR A 510 4.90 7.53 24.36
CA THR A 510 4.21 8.82 24.47
C THR A 510 4.39 9.57 23.14
N ASP A 511 4.24 10.90 23.11
CA ASP A 511 4.39 11.70 21.88
C ASP A 511 5.88 11.78 21.49
N HIS A 512 6.72 12.32 22.38
CA HIS A 512 8.15 12.53 22.17
C HIS A 512 9.04 11.50 22.88
N ALA A 513 8.47 10.56 23.64
CA ALA A 513 9.21 9.63 24.48
C ALA A 513 8.67 8.19 24.41
N ALA A 514 9.42 7.26 25.00
CA ALA A 514 8.99 5.90 25.29
C ALA A 514 9.62 5.37 26.58
N ALA A 515 8.92 4.44 27.20
CA ALA A 515 9.50 3.53 28.18
C ALA A 515 9.81 2.20 27.49
N LEU A 516 11.08 1.77 27.55
CA LEU A 516 11.52 0.46 27.09
C LEU A 516 11.90 -0.40 28.30
N ARG A 517 11.39 -1.62 28.38
CA ARG A 517 11.66 -2.55 29.47
C ARG A 517 12.25 -3.85 28.93
N PHE A 518 13.37 -4.25 29.48
CA PHE A 518 14.06 -5.49 29.12
C PHE A 518 14.07 -6.43 30.33
N THR A 519 13.67 -7.68 30.13
CA THR A 519 13.74 -8.75 31.15
C THR A 519 14.75 -9.80 30.68
N TYR A 520 15.81 -10.00 31.44
CA TYR A 520 16.91 -10.88 31.07
C TYR A 520 16.71 -12.30 31.63
N PRO A 521 17.18 -13.35 30.94
CA PRO A 521 17.09 -14.73 31.42
C PRO A 521 18.04 -15.04 32.60
N GLY A 522 18.93 -14.11 32.95
CA GLY A 522 19.91 -14.25 34.03
C GLY A 522 20.53 -12.90 34.41
N ASP A 523 21.73 -12.92 35.01
CA ASP A 523 22.43 -11.73 35.51
C ASP A 523 23.19 -10.94 34.42
N ASP A 524 23.40 -11.54 33.24
CA ASP A 524 24.00 -10.87 32.10
C ASP A 524 22.99 -9.90 31.47
N ALA A 525 23.13 -8.61 31.79
CA ALA A 525 22.23 -7.56 31.33
C ALA A 525 22.99 -6.39 30.70
N SER A 526 22.88 -6.24 29.38
CA SER A 526 23.44 -5.11 28.63
C SER A 526 22.39 -4.51 27.68
N VAL A 527 22.57 -3.22 27.36
CA VAL A 527 21.87 -2.53 26.27
C VAL A 527 22.91 -1.95 25.32
N VAL A 528 22.79 -2.29 24.05
CA VAL A 528 23.61 -1.80 22.93
C VAL A 528 22.92 -0.60 22.29
N PHE A 529 23.70 0.38 21.86
CA PHE A 529 23.27 1.58 21.13
C PHE A 529 23.88 1.59 19.74
N ASP A 530 23.10 2.02 18.76
CA ASP A 530 23.54 2.15 17.36
C ASP A 530 22.71 3.21 16.62
N ASN A 531 23.05 3.40 15.35
CA ASN A 531 22.24 4.13 14.40
C ASN A 531 22.29 3.46 13.01
N VAL A 532 21.41 3.87 12.09
CA VAL A 532 21.37 3.29 10.73
C VAL A 532 22.67 3.60 9.96
N THR A 533 23.24 4.78 10.16
CA THR A 533 24.54 5.18 9.60
C THR A 533 25.41 5.86 10.65
N GLU A 534 26.69 6.12 10.33
CA GLU A 534 27.63 6.81 11.22
C GLU A 534 27.36 8.33 11.36
N GLN A 535 26.29 8.86 10.75
CA GLN A 535 25.89 10.28 10.82
C GLN A 535 25.13 10.59 12.12
N ALA A 536 25.75 10.29 13.26
CA ALA A 536 25.16 10.46 14.58
C ALA A 536 26.26 10.70 15.63
N GLY A 537 25.85 10.94 16.88
CA GLY A 537 26.77 11.01 18.01
C GLY A 537 26.16 10.38 19.26
N LEU A 538 26.99 9.72 20.05
CA LEU A 538 26.59 9.05 21.29
C LEU A 538 27.48 9.52 22.46
N THR A 539 26.87 9.73 23.62
CA THR A 539 27.57 10.01 24.88
C THR A 539 26.89 9.27 26.02
N LEU A 540 27.69 8.57 26.81
CA LEU A 540 27.25 7.72 27.92
C LEU A 540 27.81 8.27 29.24
N ASP A 541 26.94 8.67 30.16
CA ASP A 541 27.30 8.93 31.55
C ASP A 541 26.93 7.71 32.39
N THR A 542 27.91 6.82 32.57
CA THR A 542 27.75 5.57 33.32
C THR A 542 27.52 5.82 34.82
N SER A 543 27.95 6.96 35.37
CA SER A 543 27.76 7.26 36.78
C SER A 543 26.32 7.66 37.11
N ALA A 544 25.65 8.30 36.16
CA ALA A 544 24.26 8.73 36.28
C ALA A 544 23.26 7.77 35.60
N GLY A 545 23.73 6.77 34.85
CA GLY A 545 22.86 5.91 34.03
C GLY A 545 22.17 6.67 32.91
N VAL A 546 22.84 7.68 32.33
CA VAL A 546 22.28 8.59 31.33
C VAL A 546 22.91 8.33 29.97
N VAL A 547 22.06 8.29 28.94
CA VAL A 547 22.47 8.29 27.53
C VAL A 547 22.00 9.58 26.86
N THR A 548 22.89 10.21 26.11
CA THR A 548 22.56 11.34 25.25
C THR A 548 23.14 11.14 23.86
N GLY A 549 22.51 11.72 22.84
CA GLY A 549 23.03 11.64 21.49
C GLY A 549 22.33 12.57 20.53
N TYR A 550 22.76 12.50 19.28
CA TYR A 550 22.09 13.15 18.17
C TYR A 550 22.12 12.27 16.91
N SER A 551 21.21 12.51 15.96
CA SER A 551 21.10 11.80 14.70
C SER A 551 20.83 12.77 13.55
N ASP A 552 21.68 12.71 12.51
CA ASP A 552 21.50 13.42 11.23
C ASP A 552 21.06 12.48 10.10
N VAL A 553 20.79 11.21 10.44
CA VAL A 553 20.37 10.17 9.49
C VAL A 553 19.11 10.62 8.76
N LYS A 554 19.11 10.51 7.43
CA LYS A 554 17.95 10.85 6.60
C LYS A 554 18.02 10.21 5.22
N SER A 555 16.87 9.79 4.70
CA SER A 555 16.72 9.35 3.31
C SER A 555 16.91 10.51 2.32
N GLY A 556 17.04 10.19 1.03
CA GLY A 556 17.15 11.20 -0.03
C GLY A 556 15.91 12.10 -0.17
N LEU A 557 14.72 11.59 0.20
CA LEU A 557 13.45 12.33 0.13
C LEU A 557 13.08 13.03 1.45
N SER A 558 13.91 12.88 2.49
CA SER A 558 13.76 13.53 3.80
C SER A 558 14.16 15.02 3.76
N THR A 559 13.54 15.78 2.86
CA THR A 559 13.86 17.18 2.56
C THR A 559 13.68 18.06 3.79
N GLY A 560 14.65 18.92 4.09
CA GLY A 560 14.56 19.83 5.24
C GLY A 560 14.70 19.17 6.62
N ALA A 561 14.93 17.84 6.70
CA ALA A 561 15.19 17.17 7.97
C ALA A 561 16.47 17.71 8.63
N THR A 562 16.31 18.12 9.89
CA THR A 562 17.36 18.66 10.78
C THR A 562 17.84 17.58 11.75
N ARG A 563 18.76 17.93 12.66
CA ARG A 563 19.27 17.02 13.69
C ARG A 563 18.18 16.65 14.72
N LEU A 564 18.09 15.36 15.04
CA LEU A 564 17.38 14.86 16.23
C LEU A 564 18.33 14.80 17.42
N PHE A 565 17.85 15.15 18.61
CA PHE A 565 18.55 15.00 19.89
C PHE A 565 17.85 13.96 20.76
N VAL A 566 18.63 13.22 21.54
CA VAL A 566 18.17 12.10 22.34
C VAL A 566 18.65 12.26 23.78
N TYR A 567 17.74 12.01 24.74
CA TYR A 567 18.04 11.95 26.17
C TYR A 567 17.33 10.76 26.81
N GLY A 568 18.07 9.91 27.51
CA GLY A 568 17.52 8.74 28.19
C GLY A 568 18.15 8.46 29.55
N VAL A 569 17.37 7.82 30.43
CA VAL A 569 17.76 7.49 31.81
C VAL A 569 17.35 6.06 32.14
N PHE A 570 18.29 5.27 32.67
CA PHE A 570 18.05 3.91 33.17
C PHE A 570 17.65 3.89 34.65
N ASP A 571 16.82 2.92 35.04
CA ASP A 571 16.45 2.67 36.44
C ASP A 571 17.41 1.73 37.19
N ALA A 572 18.31 1.06 36.47
CA ALA A 572 19.27 0.11 37.01
C ALA A 572 20.70 0.71 37.09
N PRO A 573 21.48 0.39 38.13
CA PRO A 573 22.88 0.82 38.23
C PRO A 573 23.74 0.25 37.09
N VAL A 574 24.47 1.12 36.40
CA VAL A 574 25.44 0.75 35.37
C VAL A 574 26.74 0.28 36.04
N THR A 575 27.26 -0.87 35.62
CA THR A 575 28.53 -1.42 36.12
C THR A 575 29.69 -1.22 35.15
N GLU A 576 29.39 -1.15 33.84
CA GLU A 576 30.36 -0.95 32.77
C GLU A 576 29.68 -0.27 31.58
N GLY A 577 30.44 0.48 30.78
CA GLY A 577 29.93 1.03 29.53
C GLY A 577 31.03 1.71 28.73
N SER A 578 30.87 1.70 27.41
CA SER A 578 31.79 2.39 26.49
C SER A 578 31.05 2.76 25.21
N SER A 579 31.52 3.81 24.55
CA SER A 579 31.00 4.28 23.27
C SER A 579 32.13 4.72 22.35
N SER A 580 31.96 4.51 21.06
CA SER A 580 32.85 4.97 20.00
C SER A 580 32.01 5.35 18.77
N GLY A 581 32.06 6.62 18.37
CA GLY A 581 31.21 7.12 17.29
C GLY A 581 29.73 7.03 17.67
N VAL A 582 28.95 6.30 16.86
CA VAL A 582 27.51 6.09 17.07
C VAL A 582 27.18 4.84 17.89
N LYS A 583 28.18 3.97 18.09
CA LYS A 583 28.00 2.65 18.73
C LYS A 583 28.44 2.68 20.19
N GLY A 584 27.76 1.92 21.02
CA GLY A 584 28.17 1.73 22.41
C GLY A 584 27.34 0.70 23.14
N TYR A 585 27.67 0.48 24.40
CA TYR A 585 26.87 -0.34 25.30
C TYR A 585 26.94 0.17 26.74
N MET A 586 25.92 -0.15 27.51
CA MET A 586 25.93 -0.10 28.98
C MET A 586 25.57 -1.47 29.52
N ARG A 587 26.22 -1.87 30.60
CA ARG A 587 26.00 -3.12 31.34
C ARG A 587 25.48 -2.81 32.72
N PHE A 588 24.53 -3.60 33.21
CA PHE A 588 23.72 -3.28 34.38
C PHE A 588 23.82 -4.34 35.45
N LYS A 589 23.69 -3.91 36.71
CA LYS A 589 23.22 -4.78 37.78
C LYS A 589 21.69 -4.76 37.77
N ALA A 590 21.08 -5.69 37.04
CA ALA A 590 19.63 -5.77 36.89
C ALA A 590 18.90 -5.91 38.25
N GLY A 591 17.62 -5.54 38.28
CA GLY A 591 16.75 -5.73 39.44
C GLY A 591 16.65 -7.19 39.88
N SER A 592 16.06 -7.46 41.05
CA SER A 592 15.83 -8.84 41.54
C SER A 592 14.89 -9.65 40.65
N ASP A 593 14.14 -8.99 39.78
CA ASP A 593 13.29 -9.57 38.74
C ASP A 593 13.99 -9.61 37.36
N HIS A 594 15.30 -9.35 37.32
CA HIS A 594 16.13 -9.28 36.11
C HIS A 594 15.65 -8.24 35.09
N THR A 595 15.02 -7.16 35.55
CA THR A 595 14.57 -6.06 34.68
C THR A 595 15.53 -4.88 34.63
N VAL A 596 15.56 -4.22 33.47
CA VAL A 596 16.17 -2.90 33.23
C VAL A 596 15.19 -2.08 32.40
N THR A 597 14.85 -0.88 32.87
CA THR A 597 13.95 0.05 32.17
C THR A 597 14.71 1.30 31.72
N LEU A 598 14.55 1.67 30.46
CA LEU A 598 15.01 2.92 29.87
C LEU A 598 13.80 3.83 29.63
N ARG A 599 13.82 5.04 30.20
CA ARG A 599 12.94 6.13 29.75
C ARG A 599 13.73 6.99 28.77
N LEU A 600 13.25 7.11 27.53
CA LEU A 600 13.95 7.76 26.43
C LEU A 600 13.06 8.81 25.77
N ALA A 601 13.57 10.01 25.54
CA ALA A 601 12.87 11.06 24.80
C ALA A 601 13.74 11.67 23.72
N THR A 602 13.09 12.27 22.73
CA THR A 602 13.74 12.95 21.61
C THR A 602 13.27 14.40 21.49
N SER A 603 14.00 15.19 20.70
CA SER A 603 13.69 16.58 20.37
C SER A 603 14.36 16.98 19.05
N LEU A 604 13.77 17.92 18.30
CA LEU A 604 14.44 18.57 17.16
C LEU A 604 15.07 19.90 17.53
N ILE A 605 14.91 20.35 18.77
CA ILE A 605 15.42 21.63 19.26
C ILE A 605 16.77 21.44 19.95
N SER A 606 16.84 20.57 20.96
CA SER A 606 18.08 20.39 21.75
C SER A 606 18.03 19.15 22.66
N VAL A 607 19.18 18.77 23.21
CA VAL A 607 19.27 17.75 24.28
C VAL A 607 18.52 18.22 25.55
N ASP A 608 18.59 19.51 25.88
CA ASP A 608 17.87 20.07 27.03
C ASP A 608 16.35 19.99 26.84
N GLN A 609 15.86 20.23 25.62
CA GLN A 609 14.45 20.06 25.29
C GLN A 609 14.05 18.58 25.29
N ALA A 610 14.89 17.65 24.79
CA ALA A 610 14.62 16.22 24.91
C ALA A 610 14.49 15.78 26.37
N LYS A 611 15.33 16.31 27.27
CA LYS A 611 15.23 16.10 28.71
C LYS A 611 13.94 16.67 29.31
N ASP A 612 13.52 17.85 28.85
CA ASP A 612 12.25 18.46 29.28
C ASP A 612 11.04 17.65 28.79
N ASN A 613 11.04 17.20 27.53
CA ASN A 613 10.02 16.30 26.98
C ASN A 613 9.90 15.03 27.83
N LEU A 614 11.03 14.42 28.22
CA LEU A 614 11.03 13.26 29.12
C LEU A 614 10.38 13.58 30.47
N GLY A 615 10.71 14.72 31.06
CA GLY A 615 10.16 15.17 32.34
C GLY A 615 8.66 15.50 32.28
N GLN A 616 8.17 15.98 31.13
CA GLN A 616 6.76 16.28 30.90
C GLN A 616 5.92 15.02 30.65
N GLU A 617 6.44 14.06 29.88
CA GLU A 617 5.67 12.93 29.38
C GLU A 617 5.86 11.64 30.19
N ILE A 618 7.06 11.40 30.70
CA ILE A 618 7.38 10.25 31.56
C ILE A 618 8.20 10.72 32.78
N PRO A 619 7.59 11.46 33.72
CA PRO A 619 8.26 11.94 34.93
C PRO A 619 8.95 10.83 35.72
N ASP A 620 9.96 11.17 36.50
CA ASP A 620 10.66 10.19 37.34
C ASP A 620 9.70 9.44 38.29
N GLY A 621 9.90 8.14 38.42
CA GLY A 621 8.99 7.23 39.14
C GLY A 621 7.75 6.76 38.36
N THR A 622 7.53 7.21 37.12
CA THR A 622 6.44 6.69 36.28
C THR A 622 6.71 5.25 35.84
N SER A 623 5.82 4.33 36.17
CA SER A 623 5.94 2.92 35.78
C SER A 623 5.66 2.68 34.29
N PHE A 624 6.30 1.67 33.68
CA PHE A 624 6.01 1.21 32.32
C PHE A 624 4.51 0.98 32.06
N ASP A 625 3.82 0.30 32.99
CA ASP A 625 2.39 -0.02 32.84
C ASP A 625 1.49 1.23 32.85
N ALA A 626 1.92 2.31 33.50
CA ALA A 626 1.22 3.59 33.45
C ALA A 626 1.32 4.20 32.04
N VAL A 627 2.52 4.27 31.46
CA VAL A 627 2.73 4.75 30.08
C VAL A 627 1.90 3.93 29.09
N LYS A 628 1.98 2.60 29.18
CA LYS A 628 1.17 1.66 28.37
C LYS A 628 -0.32 1.93 28.48
N LYS A 629 -0.83 2.09 29.72
CA LYS A 629 -2.25 2.33 29.98
C LYS A 629 -2.68 3.71 29.45
N ASP A 630 -1.80 4.70 29.49
CA ASP A 630 -2.07 6.07 29.06
C ASP A 630 -2.17 6.13 27.53
N ALA A 631 -1.22 5.54 26.81
CA ALA A 631 -1.30 5.37 25.36
C ALA A 631 -2.56 4.60 24.93
N ARG A 632 -2.89 3.49 25.61
CA ARG A 632 -4.12 2.72 25.33
C ARG A 632 -5.39 3.56 25.46
N ARG A 633 -5.49 4.40 26.50
CA ARG A 633 -6.65 5.27 26.70
C ARG A 633 -6.85 6.29 25.59
N GLN A 634 -5.77 6.75 24.95
CA GLN A 634 -5.86 7.66 23.81
C GLN A 634 -6.47 6.95 22.60
N TRP A 635 -5.97 5.75 22.29
CA TRP A 635 -6.53 4.91 21.22
C TRP A 635 -7.96 4.47 21.48
N ASP A 636 -8.29 4.01 22.68
CA ASP A 636 -9.66 3.61 23.04
C ASP A 636 -10.66 4.76 22.88
N ARG A 637 -10.26 6.00 23.21
CA ARG A 637 -11.10 7.18 23.03
C ARG A 637 -11.40 7.43 21.55
N LEU A 638 -10.39 7.29 20.71
CA LEU A 638 -10.52 7.48 19.28
C LEU A 638 -11.34 6.36 18.62
N PHE A 639 -11.03 5.10 18.94
CA PHE A 639 -11.73 3.92 18.43
C PHE A 639 -13.18 3.87 18.89
N GLY A 640 -13.46 4.34 20.11
CA GLY A 640 -14.81 4.48 20.64
C GLY A 640 -15.70 5.46 19.89
N ARG A 641 -15.19 6.18 18.86
CA ARG A 641 -16.04 6.96 17.96
C ARG A 641 -16.88 6.10 17.03
N ILE A 642 -16.55 4.81 16.86
CA ILE A 642 -17.29 3.91 15.96
C ILE A 642 -17.58 2.59 16.67
N GLU A 643 -18.86 2.26 16.77
CA GLU A 643 -19.33 1.00 17.30
C GLU A 643 -20.09 0.22 16.22
N VAL A 644 -19.81 -1.08 16.09
CA VAL A 644 -20.43 -1.92 15.04
C VAL A 644 -21.07 -3.19 15.61
N GLN A 645 -22.11 -3.69 14.93
CA GLN A 645 -22.77 -4.97 15.23
C GLN A 645 -22.87 -5.83 13.96
N GLY A 646 -22.75 -7.15 14.16
CA GLY A 646 -22.72 -8.12 13.07
C GLY A 646 -21.37 -8.22 12.35
N ALA A 647 -20.30 -7.68 12.96
CA ALA A 647 -18.93 -7.82 12.50
C ALA A 647 -18.34 -9.18 12.91
N THR A 648 -17.55 -9.80 12.03
CA THR A 648 -16.68 -10.93 12.39
C THR A 648 -15.47 -10.44 13.21
N PRO A 649 -14.74 -11.32 13.91
CA PRO A 649 -13.49 -10.95 14.58
C PRO A 649 -12.47 -10.29 13.63
N ASP A 650 -12.30 -10.83 12.42
CA ASP A 650 -11.44 -10.25 11.38
C ASP A 650 -11.92 -8.85 10.97
N GLN A 651 -13.21 -8.64 10.76
CA GLN A 651 -13.75 -7.32 10.44
C GLN A 651 -13.56 -6.28 11.57
N LEU A 652 -13.58 -6.71 12.84
CA LEU A 652 -13.25 -5.83 13.98
C LEU A 652 -11.77 -5.49 13.99
N THR A 653 -10.89 -6.46 13.75
CA THR A 653 -9.45 -6.25 13.58
C THR A 653 -9.17 -5.27 12.44
N THR A 654 -9.77 -5.47 11.27
CA THR A 654 -9.63 -4.58 10.10
C THR A 654 -10.14 -3.18 10.41
N LEU A 655 -11.32 -3.03 11.02
CA LEU A 655 -11.87 -1.72 11.37
C LEU A 655 -10.92 -0.92 12.29
N TYR A 656 -10.50 -1.51 13.41
CA TYR A 656 -9.67 -0.78 14.38
C TYR A 656 -8.21 -0.65 13.96
N SER A 657 -7.69 -1.58 13.13
CA SER A 657 -6.37 -1.42 12.51
C SER A 657 -6.38 -0.33 11.43
N SER A 658 -7.46 -0.19 10.67
CA SER A 658 -7.63 0.91 9.72
C SER A 658 -7.78 2.25 10.45
N MET A 659 -8.53 2.31 11.55
CA MET A 659 -8.55 3.52 12.39
C MET A 659 -7.19 3.84 13.01
N TYR A 660 -6.42 2.82 13.39
CA TYR A 660 -5.05 3.00 13.85
C TYR A 660 -4.18 3.67 12.77
N ARG A 661 -4.12 3.08 11.56
CA ARG A 661 -3.30 3.60 10.45
C ARG A 661 -3.72 4.98 10.00
N LEU A 662 -5.03 5.23 9.93
CA LEU A 662 -5.59 6.55 9.65
C LEU A 662 -5.00 7.59 10.60
N TYR A 663 -4.95 7.35 11.91
CA TYR A 663 -4.49 8.34 12.89
C TYR A 663 -3.00 8.22 13.26
N LEU A 664 -2.17 7.57 12.43
CA LEU A 664 -0.71 7.66 12.56
C LEU A 664 -0.15 8.93 11.93
N TYR A 665 -0.68 9.33 10.77
CA TYR A 665 -0.18 10.42 9.93
C TYR A 665 -1.24 11.51 9.77
N PRO A 666 -0.88 12.79 9.59
CA PRO A 666 0.47 13.35 9.70
C PRO A 666 1.00 13.25 11.14
N ASN A 667 2.32 13.24 11.29
CA ASN A 667 2.97 13.30 12.60
C ASN A 667 2.97 14.74 13.13
N SER A 668 2.89 14.91 14.45
CA SER A 668 3.27 16.16 15.10
C SER A 668 4.74 16.46 14.84
N GLY A 669 5.06 17.73 14.58
CA GLY A 669 6.43 18.21 14.37
C GLY A 669 6.81 19.33 15.33
N PHE A 670 6.09 19.45 16.45
CA PHE A 670 6.23 20.53 17.42
C PHE A 670 6.39 20.00 18.84
N GLU A 671 7.01 20.81 19.69
CA GLU A 671 7.34 20.46 21.07
C GLU A 671 6.78 21.52 22.02
N LYS A 672 6.53 21.15 23.28
CA LYS A 672 6.10 22.09 24.31
C LYS A 672 7.30 22.67 25.05
N VAL A 673 7.70 23.88 24.67
CA VAL A 673 8.82 24.62 25.26
C VAL A 673 8.29 25.57 26.34
N GLY A 674 8.48 25.20 27.61
CA GLY A 674 7.91 25.92 28.75
C GLY A 674 6.38 25.98 28.70
N SER A 675 5.83 27.17 28.43
CA SER A 675 4.37 27.38 28.35
C SER A 675 3.83 27.49 26.92
N LYS A 676 4.67 27.35 25.90
CA LYS A 676 4.30 27.53 24.49
C LYS A 676 4.59 26.26 23.68
N TYR A 677 3.97 26.16 22.51
CA TYR A 677 4.38 25.21 21.47
C TYR A 677 5.34 25.89 20.51
N GLN A 678 6.43 25.21 20.17
CA GLN A 678 7.44 25.68 19.21
C GLN A 678 7.96 24.49 18.40
N TYR A 679 8.59 24.78 17.26
CA TYR A 679 9.23 23.74 16.43
C TYR A 679 10.48 24.26 15.72
N ALA A 680 11.37 23.33 15.39
CA ALA A 680 12.48 23.55 14.48
C ALA A 680 11.95 23.50 13.03
N SER A 681 11.87 24.65 12.35
CA SER A 681 11.20 24.73 11.04
C SER A 681 12.03 24.08 9.92
N PRO A 682 11.52 23.04 9.23
CA PRO A 682 12.16 22.47 8.04
C PRO A 682 11.88 23.28 6.76
N PHE A 683 11.05 24.32 6.87
CA PHE A 683 10.60 25.16 5.75
C PHE A 683 11.33 26.51 5.68
N SER A 684 12.02 26.88 6.77
CA SER A 684 12.80 28.11 6.86
C SER A 684 14.29 27.85 6.61
N PRO A 685 15.02 28.81 6.01
CA PRO A 685 16.48 28.74 5.97
C PRO A 685 17.08 28.62 7.38
N MET A 686 18.10 27.79 7.50
CA MET A 686 18.78 27.53 8.76
C MET A 686 19.69 28.71 9.13
N PRO A 687 19.47 29.41 10.27
CA PRO A 687 20.28 30.59 10.65
C PRO A 687 21.73 30.26 11.07
N GLY A 688 22.03 29.02 11.47
CA GLY A 688 23.38 28.58 11.84
C GLY A 688 23.51 27.06 11.78
N PRO A 689 24.70 26.47 11.94
CA PRO A 689 24.88 25.02 11.91
C PRO A 689 24.36 24.36 13.20
N ASP A 690 23.97 23.08 13.11
CA ASP A 690 23.70 22.25 14.29
C ASP A 690 24.97 22.05 15.14
N THR A 691 24.79 22.01 16.47
CA THR A 691 25.82 21.56 17.42
C THR A 691 25.45 20.17 17.95
N PRO A 692 26.34 19.46 18.65
CA PRO A 692 25.98 18.17 19.27
C PRO A 692 24.82 18.24 20.27
N THR A 693 24.41 19.43 20.72
CA THR A 693 23.38 19.59 21.77
C THR A 693 22.20 20.49 21.38
N HIS A 694 22.29 21.23 20.27
CA HIS A 694 21.29 22.23 19.88
C HIS A 694 21.18 22.33 18.35
N THR A 695 19.96 22.50 17.84
CA THR A 695 19.73 22.68 16.40
C THR A 695 20.17 24.05 15.90
N GLY A 696 20.59 24.08 14.64
CA GLY A 696 20.79 25.29 13.87
C GLY A 696 19.51 25.84 13.23
N ALA A 697 18.41 25.08 13.25
CA ALA A 697 17.13 25.45 12.64
C ALA A 697 16.51 26.72 13.23
N LYS A 698 15.70 27.40 12.41
CA LYS A 698 14.89 28.51 12.91
C LYS A 698 13.79 27.94 13.81
N ILE A 699 13.77 28.37 15.07
CA ILE A 699 12.69 28.03 16.00
C ILE A 699 11.51 28.97 15.78
N VAL A 700 10.31 28.40 15.61
CA VAL A 700 9.07 29.14 15.33
C VAL A 700 8.01 28.80 16.38
N ASP A 701 7.26 29.81 16.82
CA ASP A 701 6.11 29.63 17.73
C ASP A 701 4.93 29.00 16.96
N GLY A 702 4.32 27.97 17.53
CA GLY A 702 3.13 27.32 16.97
C GLY A 702 3.25 25.80 16.90
N LYS A 703 2.27 25.19 16.23
CA LYS A 703 2.22 23.76 15.93
C LYS A 703 2.40 23.55 14.44
N VAL A 704 3.18 22.54 14.07
CA VAL A 704 3.39 22.11 12.69
C VAL A 704 3.15 20.61 12.58
N TYR A 705 2.62 20.18 11.44
CA TYR A 705 2.41 18.77 11.12
C TYR A 705 3.19 18.41 9.86
N VAL A 706 3.72 17.20 9.82
CA VAL A 706 4.62 16.70 8.76
C VAL A 706 4.30 15.24 8.41
N ASN A 707 4.99 14.64 7.42
CA ASN A 707 4.78 13.25 6.99
C ASN A 707 3.38 13.01 6.40
N ASN A 708 3.08 13.64 5.27
CA ASN A 708 1.81 13.47 4.57
C ASN A 708 1.96 13.67 3.06
N GLY A 709 1.46 12.70 2.29
CA GLY A 709 1.20 12.82 0.86
C GLY A 709 -0.21 13.29 0.59
N PHE A 710 -0.38 14.53 0.11
CA PHE A 710 -1.72 15.01 -0.22
C PHE A 710 -2.26 14.35 -1.48
N TRP A 711 -1.40 13.92 -2.40
CA TRP A 711 -1.85 13.16 -3.57
C TRP A 711 -2.65 11.95 -3.09
N ASP A 712 -2.20 11.19 -2.10
CA ASP A 712 -2.93 10.05 -1.53
C ASP A 712 -4.15 10.51 -0.71
N THR A 713 -3.85 11.26 0.36
CA THR A 713 -4.75 11.44 1.50
C THR A 713 -5.99 12.30 1.22
N TYR A 714 -6.00 13.12 0.15
CA TYR A 714 -7.16 13.98 -0.13
C TYR A 714 -8.43 13.18 -0.41
N ARG A 715 -8.30 11.97 -0.96
CA ARG A 715 -9.43 11.15 -1.40
C ARG A 715 -10.30 10.71 -0.23
N THR A 716 -9.70 10.23 0.85
CA THR A 716 -10.43 9.55 1.94
C THR A 716 -9.98 9.98 3.33
N THR A 717 -8.68 10.16 3.57
CA THR A 717 -8.11 10.51 4.87
C THR A 717 -8.59 11.88 5.39
N TRP A 718 -8.44 12.96 4.61
CA TRP A 718 -8.91 14.29 5.01
C TRP A 718 -10.44 14.40 5.20
N PRO A 719 -11.26 13.75 4.34
CA PRO A 719 -12.69 13.57 4.61
C PRO A 719 -12.99 12.85 5.92
N ALA A 720 -12.20 11.85 6.30
CA ALA A 720 -12.38 11.10 7.54
C ALA A 720 -12.06 11.98 8.76
N TYR A 721 -11.00 12.78 8.73
CA TYR A 721 -10.72 13.77 9.78
C TYR A 721 -11.84 14.79 9.92
N SER A 722 -12.27 15.38 8.80
CA SER A 722 -13.35 16.37 8.79
C SER A 722 -14.68 15.80 9.30
N PHE A 723 -14.88 14.49 9.22
CA PHE A 723 -16.10 13.82 9.67
C PHE A 723 -16.02 13.34 11.13
N LEU A 724 -14.92 12.71 11.54
CA LEU A 724 -14.78 12.07 12.85
C LEU A 724 -14.19 12.99 13.91
N THR A 725 -13.22 13.82 13.54
CA THR A 725 -12.38 14.64 14.42
C THR A 725 -12.17 16.06 13.87
N PRO A 726 -13.25 16.79 13.50
CA PRO A 726 -13.14 18.09 12.85
C PRO A 726 -12.28 19.12 13.62
N GLY A 727 -12.27 19.09 14.95
CA GLY A 727 -11.39 19.96 15.75
C GLY A 727 -9.91 19.68 15.51
N GLN A 728 -9.51 18.41 15.49
CA GLN A 728 -8.14 17.99 15.19
C GLN A 728 -7.80 18.24 13.72
N ALA A 729 -8.76 18.02 12.80
CA ALA A 729 -8.60 18.34 11.38
C ALA A 729 -8.23 19.83 11.20
N GLY A 730 -8.93 20.75 11.86
CA GLY A 730 -8.63 22.18 11.81
C GLY A 730 -7.23 22.53 12.31
N GLU A 731 -6.80 21.93 13.43
CA GLU A 731 -5.44 22.12 13.95
C GLU A 731 -4.36 21.61 12.97
N MET A 732 -4.60 20.45 12.33
CA MET A 732 -3.69 19.91 11.32
C MET A 732 -3.61 20.81 10.08
N VAL A 733 -4.75 21.32 9.59
CA VAL A 733 -4.79 22.29 8.49
C VAL A 733 -3.97 23.54 8.84
N ASP A 734 -4.16 24.10 10.05
CA ASP A 734 -3.38 25.26 10.49
C ASP A 734 -1.87 24.97 10.53
N GLY A 735 -1.46 23.76 10.91
CA GLY A 735 -0.05 23.33 10.85
C GLY A 735 0.51 23.27 9.44
N PHE A 736 -0.27 22.83 8.45
CA PHE A 736 0.15 22.88 7.04
C PHE A 736 0.15 24.31 6.48
N VAL A 737 -0.82 25.13 6.87
CA VAL A 737 -0.85 26.57 6.54
C VAL A 737 0.34 27.30 7.17
N GLN A 738 0.83 26.84 8.32
CA GLN A 738 2.04 27.38 8.92
C GLN A 738 3.29 27.12 8.05
N GLN A 739 3.35 25.99 7.32
CA GLN A 739 4.41 25.75 6.33
C GLN A 739 4.40 26.83 5.24
N TYR A 740 3.20 27.23 4.78
CA TYR A 740 3.05 28.34 3.84
C TYR A 740 3.53 29.67 4.44
N LYS A 741 3.23 29.93 5.72
CA LYS A 741 3.70 31.15 6.42
C LYS A 741 5.22 31.16 6.59
N ASP A 742 5.84 29.99 6.79
CA ASP A 742 7.29 29.86 6.99
C ASP A 742 8.09 29.91 5.68
N GLY A 743 7.73 29.09 4.70
CA GLY A 743 8.48 28.85 3.45
C GLY A 743 7.78 29.36 2.19
N GLY A 744 6.58 29.92 2.31
CA GLY A 744 5.82 30.50 1.19
C GLY A 744 5.00 29.49 0.39
N TRP A 745 4.99 28.21 0.75
CA TRP A 745 4.24 27.13 0.08
C TRP A 745 3.70 26.10 1.08
N THR A 746 2.59 25.46 0.74
CA THR A 746 2.15 24.25 1.44
C THR A 746 2.77 23.04 0.76
N SER A 747 3.22 22.06 1.54
CA SER A 747 3.82 20.84 0.98
C SER A 747 2.80 20.05 0.14
N ARG A 748 3.24 19.52 -1.01
CA ARG A 748 2.50 18.49 -1.75
C ARG A 748 2.68 17.13 -1.10
N TRP A 749 3.96 16.81 -0.85
CA TRP A 749 4.44 15.72 -0.03
C TRP A 749 5.37 16.31 1.04
N SER A 750 5.08 16.02 2.31
CA SER A 750 5.89 16.47 3.45
C SER A 750 6.66 15.31 4.03
N SER A 751 8.00 15.39 4.08
CA SER A 751 8.85 14.52 4.93
C SER A 751 10.22 15.16 5.23
N PRO A 752 10.37 15.85 6.36
CA PRO A 752 9.33 16.71 6.91
C PRO A 752 9.08 17.97 6.04
N GLY A 753 10.05 18.37 5.21
CA GLY A 753 9.97 19.52 4.31
C GLY A 753 9.33 19.20 2.94
N TYR A 754 9.55 20.07 1.95
CA TYR A 754 8.94 19.99 0.61
C TYR A 754 9.58 18.91 -0.28
N ALA A 755 9.14 17.66 -0.14
CA ALA A 755 9.63 16.56 -0.99
C ALA A 755 9.01 16.61 -2.40
N ASP A 756 9.82 16.33 -3.43
CA ASP A 756 9.35 16.28 -4.82
C ASP A 756 8.86 14.87 -5.20
N LEU A 757 7.66 14.52 -4.76
CA LEU A 757 7.01 13.24 -5.09
C LEU A 757 5.56 13.46 -5.52
N MET A 758 5.06 12.57 -6.39
CA MET A 758 3.70 12.56 -6.94
C MET A 758 3.28 13.85 -7.66
N THR A 759 2.02 13.89 -8.12
CA THR A 759 1.43 15.01 -8.87
C THR A 759 0.34 15.72 -8.07
N GLY A 760 -0.14 16.88 -8.57
CA GLY A 760 -1.22 17.66 -7.96
C GLY A 760 -0.82 18.49 -6.74
N THR A 761 -1.68 19.44 -6.34
CA THR A 761 -1.55 20.25 -5.12
C THR A 761 -2.72 19.98 -4.18
N SER A 762 -2.97 18.69 -3.92
CA SER A 762 -4.23 18.18 -3.34
C SER A 762 -4.57 18.65 -1.92
N SER A 763 -3.68 19.40 -1.26
CA SER A 763 -4.04 20.25 -0.11
C SER A 763 -5.16 21.24 -0.43
N ASP A 764 -5.20 21.74 -1.67
CA ASP A 764 -6.16 22.76 -2.11
C ASP A 764 -7.61 22.25 -1.96
N VAL A 765 -7.90 21.06 -2.51
CA VAL A 765 -9.24 20.43 -2.40
C VAL A 765 -9.50 19.87 -1.00
N ALA A 766 -8.49 19.33 -0.31
CA ALA A 766 -8.66 18.80 1.04
C ALA A 766 -9.07 19.89 2.03
N PHE A 767 -8.43 21.06 2.00
CA PHE A 767 -8.75 22.17 2.90
C PHE A 767 -10.04 22.86 2.49
N ALA A 768 -10.31 22.97 1.18
CA ALA A 768 -11.61 23.45 0.70
C ALA A 768 -12.77 22.58 1.20
N ASP A 769 -12.62 21.24 1.13
CA ASP A 769 -13.61 20.29 1.62
C ASP A 769 -13.84 20.42 3.13
N ALA A 770 -12.76 20.53 3.92
CA ALA A 770 -12.86 20.80 5.35
C ALA A 770 -13.60 22.12 5.63
N TYR A 771 -13.30 23.19 4.89
CA TYR A 771 -13.94 24.50 5.05
C TYR A 771 -15.45 24.46 4.77
N VAL A 772 -15.86 23.85 3.65
CA VAL A 772 -17.30 23.75 3.30
C VAL A 772 -18.07 22.83 4.25
N LYS A 773 -17.39 21.90 4.92
CA LYS A 773 -17.95 21.05 5.99
C LYS A 773 -18.02 21.76 7.35
N GLY A 774 -17.46 22.97 7.46
CA GLY A 774 -17.53 23.80 8.67
C GLY A 774 -16.40 23.56 9.67
N VAL A 775 -15.29 22.95 9.24
CA VAL A 775 -14.08 22.83 10.05
C VAL A 775 -13.46 24.21 10.28
N GLY A 776 -13.07 24.52 11.52
CA GLY A 776 -12.49 25.81 11.89
C GLY A 776 -10.97 25.84 11.79
N PHE A 777 -10.42 26.74 10.98
CA PHE A 777 -8.98 27.00 10.77
C PHE A 777 -8.79 28.37 10.11
N ASP A 778 -7.53 28.78 9.85
CA ASP A 778 -7.17 29.99 9.09
C ASP A 778 -7.50 29.87 7.59
N ALA A 779 -8.78 29.96 7.27
CA ALA A 779 -9.30 29.82 5.92
C ALA A 779 -8.74 30.86 4.94
N LYS A 780 -8.36 32.05 5.42
CA LYS A 780 -7.81 33.09 4.55
C LYS A 780 -6.42 32.69 4.05
N SER A 781 -5.51 32.32 4.95
CA SER A 781 -4.17 31.90 4.54
C SER A 781 -4.18 30.56 3.80
N ALA A 782 -5.08 29.63 4.15
CA ALA A 782 -5.26 28.41 3.37
C ALA A 782 -5.68 28.70 1.91
N TYR A 783 -6.64 29.62 1.71
CA TYR A 783 -7.05 30.03 0.38
C TYR A 783 -5.94 30.76 -0.38
N GLU A 784 -5.16 31.63 0.28
CA GLU A 784 -4.01 32.31 -0.32
C GLU A 784 -2.93 31.32 -0.76
N ALA A 785 -2.68 30.26 0.02
CA ALA A 785 -1.76 29.20 -0.35
C ALA A 785 -2.25 28.42 -1.60
N ALA A 786 -3.53 28.04 -1.63
CA ALA A 786 -4.12 27.35 -2.78
C ALA A 786 -4.15 28.23 -4.04
N LEU A 787 -4.45 29.52 -3.88
CA LEU A 787 -4.39 30.49 -4.97
C LEU A 787 -2.98 30.57 -5.55
N LYS A 788 -1.94 30.62 -4.69
CA LYS A 788 -0.55 30.64 -5.13
C LYS A 788 -0.17 29.37 -5.91
N ASN A 789 -0.54 28.19 -5.40
CA ASN A 789 -0.37 26.91 -6.11
C ASN A 789 -0.94 26.93 -7.53
N ALA A 790 -2.11 27.55 -7.68
CA ALA A 790 -2.92 27.51 -8.89
C ALA A 790 -2.64 28.65 -9.88
N THR A 791 -1.81 29.64 -9.52
CA THR A 791 -1.60 30.87 -10.32
C THR A 791 -0.15 31.30 -10.47
N VAL A 792 0.80 30.69 -9.76
CA VAL A 792 2.21 31.12 -9.73
C VAL A 792 3.12 30.00 -10.22
N VAL A 793 4.15 30.36 -10.98
CA VAL A 793 5.22 29.43 -11.37
C VAL A 793 6.07 29.06 -10.15
N PRO A 794 6.15 27.78 -9.76
CA PRO A 794 6.94 27.41 -8.58
C PRO A 794 8.44 27.60 -8.84
N PRO A 795 9.21 28.04 -7.83
CA PRO A 795 10.64 28.29 -7.96
C PRO A 795 11.47 26.99 -7.98
N THR A 796 10.91 25.88 -7.49
CA THR A 796 11.56 24.57 -7.36
C THR A 796 10.54 23.47 -7.58
N SER A 797 10.97 22.27 -7.95
CA SER A 797 10.06 21.17 -8.30
C SER A 797 9.26 20.61 -7.12
N GLY A 798 9.74 20.73 -5.87
CA GLY A 798 9.07 20.23 -4.66
C GLY A 798 7.84 21.00 -4.19
N VAL A 799 7.48 22.13 -4.82
CA VAL A 799 6.35 22.99 -4.42
C VAL A 799 5.51 23.41 -5.61
N GLY A 800 4.26 23.83 -5.37
CA GLY A 800 3.34 24.32 -6.39
C GLY A 800 3.06 23.32 -7.52
N ARG A 801 2.39 23.77 -8.59
CA ARG A 801 2.07 22.92 -9.74
C ARG A 801 3.20 22.97 -10.77
N LYS A 802 3.69 21.80 -11.21
CA LYS A 802 4.65 21.73 -12.33
C LYS A 802 3.96 22.15 -13.64
N GLY A 803 4.71 22.76 -14.56
CA GLY A 803 4.19 23.22 -15.86
C GLY A 803 3.49 24.59 -15.86
N MET A 804 3.33 25.24 -14.70
CA MET A 804 2.61 26.53 -14.54
C MET A 804 3.11 27.69 -15.40
N ALA A 805 4.29 27.58 -16.00
CA ALA A 805 4.77 28.57 -16.96
C ALA A 805 3.86 28.71 -18.18
N THR A 806 3.19 27.63 -18.60
CA THR A 806 2.34 27.58 -19.80
C THR A 806 0.95 27.01 -19.53
N SER A 807 0.78 26.13 -18.54
CA SER A 807 -0.49 25.42 -18.30
C SER A 807 -1.73 26.32 -18.15
N PRO A 808 -1.68 27.49 -17.48
CA PRO A 808 -2.85 28.36 -17.36
C PRO A 808 -3.42 28.83 -18.70
N PHE A 809 -2.54 29.00 -19.70
CA PHE A 809 -2.87 29.58 -21.02
C PHE A 809 -3.23 28.50 -22.05
N LEU A 810 -2.59 27.33 -21.94
CA LEU A 810 -2.91 26.18 -22.78
C LEU A 810 -4.24 25.50 -22.36
N GLY A 811 -4.68 25.69 -21.12
CA GLY A 811 -5.82 24.96 -20.54
C GLY A 811 -5.52 23.49 -20.24
N TYR A 812 -4.23 23.10 -20.19
CA TYR A 812 -3.73 21.80 -19.76
C TYR A 812 -2.22 21.85 -19.53
N THR A 813 -1.67 20.89 -18.79
CA THR A 813 -0.22 20.71 -18.65
C THR A 813 0.33 19.85 -19.79
N SER A 814 1.30 20.39 -20.55
CA SER A 814 1.84 19.73 -21.73
C SER A 814 2.79 18.57 -21.41
N THR A 815 2.98 17.67 -22.39
CA THR A 815 3.89 16.51 -22.33
C THR A 815 5.37 16.84 -22.12
N SER A 816 5.77 18.12 -22.22
CA SER A 816 7.10 18.58 -21.80
C SER A 816 7.31 18.49 -20.28
N THR A 817 6.23 18.43 -19.50
CA THR A 817 6.24 18.07 -18.08
C THR A 817 5.95 16.58 -17.98
N GLY A 818 6.85 15.82 -17.34
CA GLY A 818 6.59 14.41 -17.05
C GLY A 818 5.25 14.23 -16.34
N GLU A 819 4.47 13.23 -16.74
CA GLU A 819 3.12 12.96 -16.21
C GLU A 819 2.16 14.16 -16.37
N GLY A 820 2.33 14.94 -17.46
CA GLY A 820 1.59 16.19 -17.67
C GLY A 820 0.06 16.05 -17.61
N LEU A 821 -0.50 14.94 -18.10
CA LEU A 821 -1.94 14.67 -17.98
C LEU A 821 -2.36 14.51 -16.51
N SER A 822 -1.59 13.77 -15.71
CA SER A 822 -1.86 13.59 -14.28
C SER A 822 -1.85 14.92 -13.54
N TRP A 823 -0.84 15.76 -13.82
CA TRP A 823 -0.78 17.15 -13.31
C TRP A 823 -2.02 17.98 -13.67
N ALA A 824 -2.52 17.86 -14.91
CA ALA A 824 -3.69 18.59 -15.37
C ALA A 824 -4.97 18.08 -14.68
N MET A 825 -5.19 16.76 -14.68
CA MET A 825 -6.39 16.13 -14.14
C MET A 825 -6.54 16.37 -12.63
N GLU A 826 -5.47 16.17 -11.86
CA GLU A 826 -5.45 16.51 -10.43
C GLU A 826 -5.61 18.04 -10.22
N GLY A 827 -5.05 18.86 -11.12
CA GLY A 827 -5.23 20.31 -11.12
C GLY A 827 -6.70 20.73 -11.21
N TYR A 828 -7.50 20.08 -12.06
CA TYR A 828 -8.92 20.40 -12.23
C TYR A 828 -9.78 20.05 -11.00
N VAL A 829 -9.46 18.96 -10.31
CA VAL A 829 -10.08 18.60 -9.03
C VAL A 829 -9.75 19.68 -7.98
N ASN A 830 -8.50 20.12 -7.94
CA ASN A 830 -8.06 21.18 -7.03
C ASN A 830 -8.69 22.54 -7.34
N ASP A 831 -8.87 22.88 -8.61
CA ASP A 831 -9.55 24.11 -9.03
C ASP A 831 -11.01 24.12 -8.63
N TYR A 832 -11.69 22.97 -8.69
CA TYR A 832 -13.03 22.84 -8.13
C TYR A 832 -13.04 23.15 -6.63
N GLY A 833 -12.10 22.57 -5.86
CA GLY A 833 -11.93 22.88 -4.44
C GLY A 833 -11.75 24.39 -4.17
N ILE A 834 -10.81 25.03 -4.87
CA ILE A 834 -10.56 26.48 -4.77
C ILE A 834 -11.84 27.27 -5.11
N ALA A 835 -12.57 26.87 -6.15
CA ALA A 835 -13.81 27.51 -6.54
C ALA A 835 -14.88 27.43 -5.44
N ARG A 836 -15.06 26.25 -4.83
CA ARG A 836 -16.03 26.05 -3.74
C ARG A 836 -15.66 26.83 -2.49
N MET A 837 -14.38 26.82 -2.11
CA MET A 837 -13.89 27.58 -0.95
C MET A 837 -14.00 29.09 -1.18
N GLY A 838 -13.61 29.58 -2.36
CA GLY A 838 -13.71 30.99 -2.73
C GLY A 838 -15.17 31.46 -2.71
N ARG A 839 -16.11 30.64 -3.22
CA ARG A 839 -17.53 30.96 -3.15
C ARG A 839 -18.02 31.09 -1.70
N ALA A 840 -17.65 30.15 -0.84
CA ALA A 840 -18.03 30.17 0.57
C ALA A 840 -17.39 31.34 1.34
N LEU A 841 -16.16 31.73 0.99
CA LEU A 841 -15.51 32.93 1.52
C LEU A 841 -16.23 34.21 1.07
N TYR A 842 -16.59 34.33 -0.21
CA TYR A 842 -17.36 35.46 -0.72
C TYR A 842 -18.71 35.61 0.01
N GLU A 843 -19.44 34.51 0.22
CA GLU A 843 -20.71 34.53 0.94
C GLU A 843 -20.54 34.99 2.40
N LYS A 844 -19.36 34.79 2.99
CA LYS A 844 -19.04 35.17 4.37
C LYS A 844 -18.48 36.60 4.48
N THR A 845 -17.63 37.04 3.55
CA THR A 845 -16.88 38.31 3.65
C THR A 845 -17.41 39.42 2.74
N GLY A 846 -18.09 39.07 1.65
CA GLY A 846 -18.50 40.00 0.60
C GLY A 846 -17.36 40.52 -0.29
N GLU A 847 -16.13 40.02 -0.13
CA GLU A 847 -14.98 40.47 -0.92
C GLU A 847 -15.07 39.96 -2.37
N LYS A 848 -15.22 40.89 -3.31
CA LYS A 848 -15.48 40.58 -4.73
C LYS A 848 -14.45 39.65 -5.36
N ARG A 849 -13.16 39.78 -4.99
CA ARG A 849 -12.08 38.95 -5.54
C ARG A 849 -12.37 37.45 -5.44
N TYR A 850 -12.93 37.01 -4.31
CA TYR A 850 -13.20 35.59 -4.07
C TYR A 850 -14.28 35.05 -5.02
N LYS A 851 -15.25 35.90 -5.40
CA LYS A 851 -16.25 35.53 -6.40
C LYS A 851 -15.63 35.43 -7.79
N GLU A 852 -14.80 36.40 -8.18
CA GLU A 852 -14.16 36.44 -9.50
C GLU A 852 -13.20 35.26 -9.69
N GLU A 853 -12.37 34.99 -8.67
CA GLU A 853 -11.48 33.83 -8.59
C GLU A 853 -12.29 32.52 -8.61
N SER A 854 -13.37 32.43 -7.83
CA SER A 854 -14.26 31.25 -7.82
C SER A 854 -14.87 30.96 -9.20
N ASP A 855 -15.38 31.98 -9.89
CA ASP A 855 -15.97 31.84 -11.22
C ASP A 855 -14.90 31.42 -12.26
N TYR A 856 -13.65 31.84 -12.10
CA TYR A 856 -12.51 31.43 -12.93
C TYR A 856 -12.13 29.97 -12.70
N PHE A 857 -11.90 29.57 -11.44
CA PHE A 857 -11.49 28.19 -11.14
C PHE A 857 -12.62 27.16 -11.39
N LEU A 858 -13.90 27.55 -11.23
CA LEU A 858 -15.02 26.69 -11.63
C LEU A 858 -15.08 26.49 -13.15
N ASN A 859 -14.62 27.48 -13.92
CA ASN A 859 -14.47 27.30 -15.36
C ASN A 859 -13.33 26.33 -15.66
N ARG A 860 -12.15 26.58 -15.07
CA ARG A 860 -10.92 25.79 -15.28
C ARG A 860 -11.06 24.34 -14.83
N SER A 861 -11.88 24.05 -13.82
CA SER A 861 -12.16 22.67 -13.37
C SER A 861 -12.86 21.80 -14.43
N ARG A 862 -13.31 22.39 -15.54
CA ARG A 862 -13.93 21.69 -16.69
C ARG A 862 -12.97 21.51 -17.87
N ASP A 863 -11.74 22.00 -17.80
CA ASP A 863 -10.76 21.92 -18.89
C ASP A 863 -10.24 20.49 -19.14
N TYR A 864 -10.64 19.51 -18.30
CA TYR A 864 -10.42 18.09 -18.57
C TYR A 864 -10.94 17.65 -19.95
N VAL A 865 -11.97 18.32 -20.48
CA VAL A 865 -12.48 18.07 -21.84
C VAL A 865 -11.42 18.27 -22.91
N ASN A 866 -10.42 19.12 -22.67
CA ASN A 866 -9.34 19.41 -23.63
C ASN A 866 -8.38 18.22 -23.81
N LEU A 867 -8.32 17.32 -22.82
CA LEU A 867 -7.46 16.13 -22.86
C LEU A 867 -8.22 14.85 -23.24
N PHE A 868 -9.52 14.94 -23.54
CA PHE A 868 -10.29 13.78 -24.00
C PHE A 868 -10.16 13.59 -25.51
N ASP A 869 -9.49 12.53 -25.92
CA ASP A 869 -9.43 12.13 -27.33
C ASP A 869 -10.66 11.29 -27.65
N SER A 870 -11.67 11.91 -28.25
CA SER A 870 -12.93 11.24 -28.60
C SER A 870 -12.76 10.12 -29.64
N LYS A 871 -11.66 10.10 -30.41
CA LYS A 871 -11.38 9.02 -31.37
C LYS A 871 -10.77 7.80 -30.67
N ALA A 872 -9.89 8.03 -29.70
CA ALA A 872 -9.36 6.96 -28.85
C ALA A 872 -10.38 6.50 -27.79
N GLY A 873 -11.27 7.39 -27.35
CA GLY A 873 -12.22 7.15 -26.26
C GLY A 873 -11.58 7.20 -24.87
N PHE A 874 -10.47 7.92 -24.71
CA PHE A 874 -9.68 8.04 -23.48
C PHE A 874 -9.09 9.44 -23.33
N PHE A 875 -8.70 9.76 -22.10
CA PHE A 875 -7.82 10.90 -21.85
C PHE A 875 -6.40 10.56 -22.28
N GLN A 876 -5.68 11.52 -22.87
CA GLN A 876 -4.28 11.38 -23.28
C GLN A 876 -3.57 12.75 -23.25
N GLY A 877 -2.27 12.76 -22.99
CA GLY A 877 -1.46 13.98 -22.98
C GLY A 877 -1.38 14.69 -24.34
N ARG A 878 -1.24 16.02 -24.29
CA ARG A 878 -0.99 16.88 -25.45
C ARG A 878 0.32 17.63 -25.33
N ASP A 879 1.00 17.87 -26.43
CA ASP A 879 2.17 18.74 -26.46
C ASP A 879 1.77 20.22 -26.37
N ALA A 880 2.76 21.13 -26.32
CA ALA A 880 2.51 22.57 -26.24
C ALA A 880 1.85 23.17 -27.50
N LYS A 881 1.80 22.43 -28.62
CA LYS A 881 1.14 22.84 -29.86
C LYS A 881 -0.31 22.34 -29.94
N GLY A 882 -0.71 21.46 -29.05
CA GLY A 882 -2.04 20.86 -29.01
C GLY A 882 -2.13 19.48 -29.67
N ASP A 883 -1.01 18.93 -30.14
CA ASP A 883 -0.97 17.61 -30.76
C ASP A 883 -1.01 16.51 -29.68
N TRP A 884 -1.74 15.43 -29.94
CA TRP A 884 -1.78 14.26 -29.07
C TRP A 884 -0.41 13.58 -28.98
N ARG A 885 -0.04 13.06 -27.79
CA ARG A 885 1.21 12.32 -27.61
C ARG A 885 1.30 11.08 -28.53
N VAL A 886 0.21 10.33 -28.62
CA VAL A 886 0.07 9.18 -29.52
C VAL A 886 -1.09 9.45 -30.48
N ASP A 887 -0.91 9.12 -31.74
CA ASP A 887 -2.00 9.10 -32.72
C ASP A 887 -3.18 8.26 -32.18
N SER A 888 -4.39 8.83 -32.20
CA SER A 888 -5.61 8.20 -31.69
C SER A 888 -5.81 6.76 -32.17
N ALA A 889 -5.45 6.45 -33.42
CA ALA A 889 -5.62 5.13 -34.01
C ALA A 889 -4.62 4.08 -33.51
N LYS A 890 -3.54 4.52 -32.84
CA LYS A 890 -2.46 3.68 -32.29
C LYS A 890 -2.45 3.69 -30.76
N TYR A 891 -3.38 4.40 -30.13
CA TYR A 891 -3.43 4.55 -28.70
C TYR A 891 -3.84 3.23 -28.03
N ASP A 892 -2.99 2.72 -27.14
CA ASP A 892 -3.30 1.58 -26.28
C ASP A 892 -3.49 2.08 -24.83
N PRO A 893 -4.72 2.02 -24.27
CA PRO A 893 -5.00 2.50 -22.92
C PRO A 893 -4.34 1.67 -21.82
N ARG A 894 -3.75 0.51 -22.14
CA ARG A 894 -3.09 -0.37 -21.17
C ARG A 894 -1.64 0.02 -20.90
N VAL A 895 -1.04 0.85 -21.76
CA VAL A 895 0.37 1.27 -21.59
C VAL A 895 0.49 2.23 -20.40
N TRP A 896 1.32 1.87 -19.43
CA TRP A 896 1.53 2.63 -18.20
C TRP A 896 2.52 3.79 -18.38
N GLY A 897 2.41 4.82 -17.54
CA GLY A 897 3.40 5.90 -17.49
C GLY A 897 3.23 6.95 -18.60
N TYR A 898 4.31 7.68 -18.90
CA TYR A 898 4.36 8.87 -19.76
C TYR A 898 3.46 10.01 -19.28
N ASP A 899 2.16 9.91 -19.57
CA ASP A 899 1.13 10.87 -19.21
C ASP A 899 0.59 10.61 -17.79
N TYR A 900 0.73 9.37 -17.33
CA TYR A 900 0.05 8.82 -16.16
C TYR A 900 1.04 8.55 -15.02
N THR A 901 0.74 9.06 -13.82
CA THR A 901 1.41 8.66 -12.58
C THR A 901 0.83 7.34 -12.10
N GLU A 902 1.68 6.32 -11.89
CA GLU A 902 1.36 4.99 -11.33
C GLU A 902 0.14 4.27 -11.95
N THR A 903 -0.17 4.56 -13.21
CA THR A 903 -1.28 3.91 -13.90
C THR A 903 -1.17 4.06 -15.42
N ASN A 904 -2.26 3.78 -16.13
CA ASN A 904 -2.43 3.86 -17.56
C ASN A 904 -3.71 4.65 -17.94
N GLY A 905 -4.10 4.61 -19.21
CA GLY A 905 -5.30 5.30 -19.70
C GLY A 905 -6.61 4.87 -19.03
N TRP A 906 -6.70 3.64 -18.53
CA TRP A 906 -7.87 3.17 -17.78
C TRP A 906 -7.97 3.78 -16.38
N GLY A 907 -6.84 4.01 -15.70
CA GLY A 907 -6.83 4.66 -14.39
C GLY A 907 -7.44 6.06 -14.43
N TYR A 908 -7.08 6.86 -15.44
CA TYR A 908 -7.60 8.23 -15.58
C TYR A 908 -8.91 8.35 -16.37
N ALA A 909 -9.49 7.25 -16.86
CA ALA A 909 -10.74 7.26 -17.64
C ALA A 909 -11.93 7.87 -16.88
N PHE A 910 -11.85 7.94 -15.55
CA PHE A 910 -12.94 8.40 -14.70
C PHE A 910 -12.55 9.55 -13.74
N THR A 911 -11.40 10.20 -13.96
CA THR A 911 -10.86 11.23 -13.05
C THR A 911 -11.41 12.62 -13.36
N ALA A 912 -12.73 12.77 -13.27
CA ALA A 912 -13.41 14.06 -13.24
C ALA A 912 -14.66 14.01 -12.33
N PRO A 913 -14.54 13.53 -11.08
CA PRO A 913 -15.70 13.33 -10.20
C PRO A 913 -16.46 14.63 -9.91
N GLN A 914 -15.76 15.78 -9.90
CA GLN A 914 -16.38 17.11 -9.77
C GLN A 914 -17.40 17.41 -10.87
N ASP A 915 -17.25 16.79 -12.04
CA ASP A 915 -18.16 16.96 -13.15
C ASP A 915 -18.59 15.63 -13.77
N SER A 916 -19.07 14.72 -12.91
CA SER A 916 -19.46 13.37 -13.30
C SER A 916 -20.50 13.29 -14.44
N ARG A 917 -21.42 14.27 -14.55
CA ARG A 917 -22.35 14.39 -15.68
C ARG A 917 -21.65 14.87 -16.94
N GLY A 918 -20.76 15.86 -16.85
CA GLY A 918 -19.96 16.31 -17.98
C GLY A 918 -19.07 15.18 -18.53
N LEU A 919 -18.46 14.38 -17.64
CA LEU A 919 -17.73 13.16 -18.00
C LEU A 919 -18.63 12.13 -18.68
N ALA A 920 -19.84 11.90 -18.16
CA ALA A 920 -20.80 11.02 -18.83
C ALA A 920 -21.10 11.51 -20.25
N ASN A 921 -21.27 12.82 -20.44
CA ASN A 921 -21.54 13.41 -21.75
C ASN A 921 -20.37 13.22 -22.74
N LEU A 922 -19.11 13.22 -22.29
CA LEU A 922 -17.95 12.86 -23.15
C LEU A 922 -18.04 11.45 -23.71
N TYR A 923 -18.55 10.50 -22.92
CA TYR A 923 -18.75 9.12 -23.35
C TYR A 923 -20.04 8.90 -24.17
N GLY A 924 -20.93 9.90 -24.26
CA GLY A 924 -22.23 9.77 -24.95
C GLY A 924 -23.43 9.62 -24.01
N GLY A 925 -23.27 9.97 -22.74
CA GLY A 925 -24.31 10.01 -21.70
C GLY A 925 -24.17 8.90 -20.65
N ARG A 926 -25.09 8.88 -19.68
CA ARG A 926 -25.05 7.98 -18.50
C ARG A 926 -24.93 6.50 -18.86
N ALA A 927 -25.64 6.06 -19.91
CA ALA A 927 -25.60 4.67 -20.36
C ALA A 927 -24.22 4.28 -20.92
N ALA A 928 -23.60 5.15 -21.69
CA ALA A 928 -22.27 4.92 -22.26
C ALA A 928 -21.17 4.99 -21.19
N LEU A 929 -21.32 5.84 -20.17
CA LEU A 929 -20.46 5.80 -18.98
C LEU A 929 -20.55 4.44 -18.26
N ALA A 930 -21.76 3.89 -18.08
CA ALA A 930 -21.93 2.57 -17.48
C ALA A 930 -21.27 1.45 -18.34
N GLU A 931 -21.36 1.54 -19.66
CA GLU A 931 -20.71 0.59 -20.58
C GLU A 931 -19.17 0.70 -20.53
N LYS A 932 -18.63 1.93 -20.43
CA LYS A 932 -17.19 2.14 -20.22
C LYS A 932 -16.71 1.55 -18.90
N LEU A 933 -17.48 1.71 -17.82
CA LEU A 933 -17.19 1.08 -16.52
C LEU A 933 -17.27 -0.45 -16.61
N ASP A 934 -18.29 -1.02 -17.27
CA ASP A 934 -18.38 -2.46 -17.49
C ASP A 934 -17.17 -3.01 -18.28
N THR A 935 -16.70 -2.24 -19.27
CA THR A 935 -15.49 -2.57 -20.03
C THR A 935 -14.25 -2.52 -19.14
N TYR A 936 -14.13 -1.52 -18.27
CA TYR A 936 -13.05 -1.40 -17.30
C TYR A 936 -12.99 -2.60 -16.34
N PHE A 937 -14.12 -3.01 -15.76
CA PHE A 937 -14.18 -4.17 -14.85
C PHE A 937 -14.03 -5.53 -15.56
N SER A 938 -14.15 -5.58 -16.89
CA SER A 938 -14.04 -6.83 -17.66
C SER A 938 -12.72 -6.97 -18.44
N THR A 939 -12.02 -5.87 -18.71
CA THR A 939 -10.72 -5.87 -19.40
C THR A 939 -9.65 -6.30 -18.41
N PRO A 940 -8.92 -7.41 -18.61
CA PRO A 940 -7.89 -7.84 -17.66
C PRO A 940 -6.72 -6.85 -17.57
N GLU A 941 -6.20 -6.61 -16.37
CA GLU A 941 -4.82 -6.18 -16.16
C GLU A 941 -3.92 -7.42 -16.19
N THR A 942 -2.81 -7.35 -16.92
CA THR A 942 -1.96 -8.52 -17.23
C THR A 942 -0.57 -8.43 -16.59
N ALA A 943 -0.17 -7.25 -16.11
CA ALA A 943 1.17 -6.95 -15.60
C ALA A 943 2.25 -7.44 -16.57
N SER A 944 2.09 -7.14 -17.86
CA SER A 944 2.90 -7.72 -18.93
C SER A 944 4.03 -6.77 -19.36
N PRO A 945 5.24 -7.29 -19.68
CA PRO A 945 6.37 -6.47 -20.12
C PRO A 945 6.11 -5.58 -21.35
N ASP A 946 5.13 -5.92 -22.21
CA ASP A 946 4.78 -5.15 -23.41
C ASP A 946 4.01 -3.85 -23.11
N ILE A 947 3.46 -3.69 -21.90
CA ILE A 947 2.64 -2.55 -21.51
C ILE A 947 3.26 -1.68 -20.39
N VAL A 948 4.53 -1.92 -20.03
CA VAL A 948 5.23 -1.18 -18.95
C VAL A 948 5.49 0.29 -19.28
N GLY A 949 5.40 0.66 -20.56
CA GLY A 949 5.54 2.03 -21.05
C GLY A 949 6.81 2.72 -20.57
N SER A 950 6.68 3.82 -19.82
CA SER A 950 7.85 4.63 -19.42
C SER A 950 8.62 4.07 -18.19
N TYR A 951 8.11 3.03 -17.53
CA TYR A 951 8.74 2.49 -16.31
C TYR A 951 9.93 1.56 -16.58
N GLY A 952 10.10 1.07 -17.81
CA GLY A 952 11.22 0.20 -18.19
C GLY A 952 11.15 -1.24 -17.66
N GLY A 953 10.20 -1.55 -16.77
CA GLY A 953 9.94 -2.88 -16.22
C GLY A 953 8.59 -2.94 -15.52
N VAL A 954 8.17 -4.16 -15.12
CA VAL A 954 6.93 -4.35 -14.37
C VAL A 954 7.15 -3.86 -12.93
N ILE A 955 6.41 -2.84 -12.54
CA ILE A 955 6.41 -2.32 -11.16
C ILE A 955 5.39 -3.10 -10.30
N HIS A 956 5.50 -2.99 -8.98
CA HIS A 956 4.67 -3.78 -8.06
C HIS A 956 3.17 -3.48 -8.24
N GLU A 957 2.79 -2.23 -8.50
CA GLU A 957 1.40 -1.79 -8.67
C GLU A 957 0.72 -2.48 -9.86
N MET A 958 1.46 -2.78 -10.92
CA MET A 958 0.93 -3.56 -12.07
C MET A 958 0.58 -4.98 -11.65
N THR A 959 1.48 -5.63 -10.92
CA THR A 959 1.32 -7.01 -10.42
C THR A 959 0.18 -7.11 -9.42
N GLU A 960 0.08 -6.13 -8.52
CA GLU A 960 -1.00 -6.03 -7.54
C GLU A 960 -2.35 -5.78 -8.22
N ALA A 961 -2.42 -4.88 -9.20
CA ALA A 961 -3.64 -4.58 -9.95
C ALA A 961 -4.15 -5.81 -10.73
N ARG A 962 -3.24 -6.60 -11.32
CA ARG A 962 -3.56 -7.92 -11.92
C ARG A 962 -4.22 -8.85 -10.89
N ASP A 963 -3.63 -8.93 -9.70
CA ASP A 963 -4.06 -9.87 -8.64
C ASP A 963 -5.33 -9.41 -7.89
N VAL A 964 -5.76 -8.15 -8.07
CA VAL A 964 -7.11 -7.70 -7.68
C VAL A 964 -8.18 -8.52 -8.39
N ARG A 965 -7.96 -9.00 -9.62
CA ARG A 965 -8.90 -9.86 -10.37
C ARG A 965 -10.30 -9.24 -10.56
N MET A 966 -10.33 -7.93 -10.85
CA MET A 966 -11.53 -7.14 -11.19
C MET A 966 -11.34 -6.32 -12.47
N GLY A 967 -10.67 -6.90 -13.47
CA GLY A 967 -10.33 -6.21 -14.70
C GLY A 967 -9.21 -5.19 -14.51
N GLN A 968 -9.39 -3.99 -15.04
CA GLN A 968 -8.46 -2.85 -14.88
C GLN A 968 -8.68 -2.10 -13.55
N TYR A 969 -9.61 -2.56 -12.70
CA TYR A 969 -9.78 -2.06 -11.34
C TYR A 969 -8.64 -2.51 -10.43
N GLY A 970 -7.52 -1.81 -10.52
CA GLY A 970 -6.40 -1.92 -9.59
C GLY A 970 -6.69 -1.19 -8.30
N HIS A 971 -7.55 -1.76 -7.44
CA HIS A 971 -7.80 -1.20 -6.10
C HIS A 971 -6.51 -0.97 -5.33
N SER A 972 -5.40 -1.64 -5.67
CA SER A 972 -4.08 -1.51 -5.04
C SER A 972 -3.52 -0.11 -5.07
N ASN A 973 -4.05 0.76 -5.93
CA ASN A 973 -3.61 2.13 -6.09
C ASN A 973 -4.81 3.12 -6.08
N GLN A 974 -4.55 4.30 -5.55
CA GLN A 974 -5.42 5.42 -5.22
C GLN A 974 -6.27 5.89 -6.39
N VAL A 975 -5.73 5.89 -7.60
CA VAL A 975 -6.43 6.39 -8.80
C VAL A 975 -7.72 5.58 -9.08
N ALA A 976 -7.80 4.34 -8.60
CA ALA A 976 -8.98 3.49 -8.75
C ALA A 976 -10.08 3.76 -7.69
N HIS A 977 -9.75 4.37 -6.54
CA HIS A 977 -10.58 4.28 -5.33
C HIS A 977 -12.00 4.86 -5.44
N HIS A 978 -12.19 5.87 -6.29
CA HIS A 978 -13.51 6.48 -6.53
C HIS A 978 -14.33 5.76 -7.61
N VAL A 979 -13.70 4.94 -8.46
CA VAL A 979 -14.29 4.44 -9.72
C VAL A 979 -15.55 3.61 -9.51
N ASN A 980 -15.61 2.79 -8.46
CA ASN A 980 -16.82 2.02 -8.12
C ASN A 980 -18.06 2.91 -7.96
N TYR A 981 -17.89 4.10 -7.37
CA TYR A 981 -18.96 5.04 -7.10
C TYR A 981 -19.38 5.86 -8.33
N MET A 982 -18.62 5.79 -9.43
CA MET A 982 -19.01 6.43 -10.70
C MET A 982 -20.22 5.76 -11.36
N TYR A 983 -20.56 4.53 -10.97
CA TYR A 983 -21.84 3.91 -11.35
C TYR A 983 -23.06 4.67 -10.80
N ASP A 984 -22.92 5.42 -9.69
CA ASP A 984 -24.00 6.26 -9.17
C ASP A 984 -24.30 7.42 -10.14
N ALA A 985 -23.25 8.05 -10.69
CA ALA A 985 -23.39 9.05 -11.75
C ALA A 985 -23.99 8.44 -13.04
N ALA A 986 -23.59 7.20 -13.37
CA ALA A 986 -24.15 6.45 -14.49
C ALA A 986 -25.60 5.97 -14.27
N GLY A 987 -26.17 6.14 -13.07
CA GLY A 987 -27.54 5.74 -12.74
C GLY A 987 -27.73 4.24 -12.53
N GLN A 988 -26.66 3.51 -12.24
CA GLN A 988 -26.66 2.07 -11.99
C GLN A 988 -26.06 1.72 -10.62
N PRO A 989 -26.57 2.28 -9.50
CA PRO A 989 -25.98 2.14 -8.17
C PRO A 989 -25.88 0.69 -7.68
N TRP A 990 -26.70 -0.24 -8.20
CA TRP A 990 -26.59 -1.65 -7.86
C TRP A 990 -25.25 -2.27 -8.31
N LYS A 991 -24.59 -1.73 -9.35
CA LYS A 991 -23.25 -2.15 -9.75
C LYS A 991 -22.17 -1.65 -8.79
N ALA A 992 -22.27 -0.39 -8.32
CA ALA A 992 -21.42 0.12 -7.24
C ALA A 992 -21.54 -0.77 -5.98
N GLN A 993 -22.78 -1.07 -5.57
CA GLN A 993 -23.07 -1.90 -4.40
C GLN A 993 -22.44 -3.29 -4.48
N LYS A 994 -22.55 -3.95 -5.65
CA LYS A 994 -21.93 -5.26 -5.88
C LYS A 994 -20.41 -5.18 -5.75
N ASN A 995 -19.78 -4.25 -6.46
CA ASN A 995 -18.32 -4.17 -6.54
C ASN A 995 -17.70 -3.74 -5.20
N VAL A 996 -18.28 -2.74 -4.51
CA VAL A 996 -17.84 -2.31 -3.17
C VAL A 996 -17.90 -3.47 -2.18
N ARG A 997 -18.94 -4.31 -2.25
CA ARG A 997 -19.07 -5.48 -1.37
C ARG A 997 -18.11 -6.60 -1.73
N GLU A 998 -17.76 -6.78 -3.00
CA GLU A 998 -16.67 -7.69 -3.39
C GLU A 998 -15.34 -7.22 -2.78
N VAL A 999 -14.98 -5.94 -2.94
CA VAL A 999 -13.76 -5.35 -2.38
C VAL A 999 -13.67 -5.55 -0.86
N LEU A 1000 -14.69 -5.12 -0.12
CA LEU A 1000 -14.73 -5.24 1.35
C LEU A 1000 -14.67 -6.69 1.85
N SER A 1001 -15.08 -7.66 1.02
CA SER A 1001 -15.11 -9.07 1.42
C SER A 1001 -13.78 -9.81 1.29
N ARG A 1002 -12.85 -9.33 0.45
CA ARG A 1002 -11.62 -10.10 0.16
C ARG A 1002 -10.32 -9.30 0.03
N LEU A 1003 -10.36 -8.00 -0.25
CA LEU A 1003 -9.14 -7.22 -0.51
C LEU A 1003 -8.46 -6.71 0.78
N TYR A 1004 -9.12 -6.86 1.93
CA TYR A 1004 -8.59 -6.48 3.25
C TYR A 1004 -8.27 -7.68 4.17
N ALA A 1005 -8.14 -8.89 3.58
CA ALA A 1005 -7.94 -10.15 4.30
C ALA A 1005 -6.44 -10.44 4.61
N GLY A 1006 -6.19 -11.36 5.55
CA GLY A 1006 -4.86 -11.87 5.88
C GLY A 1006 -4.16 -11.18 7.06
N SER A 1007 -4.90 -10.44 7.90
CA SER A 1007 -4.36 -9.76 9.08
C SER A 1007 -3.63 -10.70 10.05
N GLU A 1008 -3.97 -11.99 10.08
CA GLU A 1008 -3.38 -12.98 11.00
C GLU A 1008 -1.94 -13.37 10.65
N ILE A 1009 -1.46 -13.02 9.46
CA ILE A 1009 -0.11 -13.32 8.96
C ILE A 1009 0.60 -12.08 8.43
N GLY A 1010 0.29 -10.91 9.01
CA GLY A 1010 0.93 -9.64 8.68
C GLY A 1010 0.54 -9.04 7.33
N GLN A 1011 -0.44 -9.58 6.61
CA GLN A 1011 -0.99 -8.98 5.38
C GLN A 1011 -2.09 -7.96 5.74
N GLY A 1012 -3.21 -7.94 5.02
CA GLY A 1012 -4.38 -7.13 5.36
C GLY A 1012 -4.70 -6.03 4.36
N TYR A 1013 -3.81 -5.71 3.42
CA TYR A 1013 -4.10 -4.83 2.28
C TYR A 1013 -3.67 -5.50 0.98
N HIS A 1014 -4.11 -4.96 -0.15
CA HIS A 1014 -3.86 -5.49 -1.49
C HIS A 1014 -2.92 -4.59 -2.33
N GLY A 1015 -2.38 -3.54 -1.73
CA GLY A 1015 -1.37 -2.60 -2.24
C GLY A 1015 -0.89 -1.75 -1.07
N ASP A 1016 -0.25 -0.61 -1.34
CA ASP A 1016 0.27 0.29 -0.31
C ASP A 1016 -0.83 0.95 0.54
N GLU A 1017 -0.61 1.08 1.85
CA GLU A 1017 -1.60 1.63 2.78
C GLU A 1017 -1.77 3.15 2.65
N ASP A 1018 -0.66 3.82 2.32
CA ASP A 1018 -0.52 5.24 2.01
C ASP A 1018 -1.15 6.20 3.02
N ASN A 1019 -0.57 6.18 4.22
CA ASN A 1019 -0.80 7.16 5.29
C ASN A 1019 -2.29 7.31 5.66
N GLY A 1020 -3.00 6.19 5.73
CA GLY A 1020 -4.41 6.15 6.08
C GLY A 1020 -5.39 6.11 4.91
N GLU A 1021 -4.94 6.25 3.66
CA GLU A 1021 -5.83 6.40 2.50
C GLU A 1021 -6.70 5.14 2.29
N GLN A 1022 -6.08 3.95 2.16
CA GLN A 1022 -6.83 2.70 1.98
C GLN A 1022 -7.66 2.37 3.23
N SER A 1023 -7.11 2.69 4.41
CA SER A 1023 -7.79 2.49 5.68
C SER A 1023 -9.07 3.34 5.80
N ALA A 1024 -9.03 4.60 5.34
CA ALA A 1024 -10.17 5.48 5.30
C ALA A 1024 -11.16 5.07 4.19
N TRP A 1025 -10.68 4.51 3.07
CA TRP A 1025 -11.55 3.91 2.05
C TRP A 1025 -12.39 2.77 2.63
N PHE A 1026 -11.75 1.83 3.33
CA PHE A 1026 -12.45 0.73 4.02
C PHE A 1026 -13.47 1.28 5.00
N LEU A 1027 -13.06 2.27 5.80
CA LEU A 1027 -13.91 2.87 6.81
C LEU A 1027 -15.21 3.44 6.21
N PHE A 1028 -15.09 4.37 5.26
CA PHE A 1028 -16.23 4.99 4.60
C PHE A 1028 -17.12 3.95 3.90
N SER A 1029 -16.53 3.08 3.09
CA SER A 1029 -17.25 2.05 2.35
C SER A 1029 -17.98 1.07 3.29
N SER A 1030 -17.39 0.72 4.43
CA SER A 1030 -18.02 -0.15 5.44
C SER A 1030 -19.24 0.50 6.13
N LEU A 1031 -19.22 1.82 6.29
CA LEU A 1031 -20.36 2.62 6.76
C LEU A 1031 -21.44 2.79 5.68
N GLY A 1032 -21.11 2.52 4.42
CA GLY A 1032 -22.03 2.51 3.29
C GLY A 1032 -22.05 3.81 2.47
N PHE A 1033 -21.06 4.69 2.62
CA PHE A 1033 -20.95 5.91 1.82
C PHE A 1033 -19.49 6.39 1.66
N TYR A 1034 -19.17 7.12 0.60
CA TYR A 1034 -17.80 7.50 0.19
C TYR A 1034 -17.73 8.96 -0.29
N PRO A 1035 -16.66 9.72 0.02
CA PRO A 1035 -16.48 11.12 -0.41
C PRO A 1035 -16.10 11.25 -1.91
N LEU A 1036 -17.04 10.94 -2.82
CA LEU A 1036 -16.78 10.94 -4.27
C LEU A 1036 -16.41 12.32 -4.83
N VAL A 1037 -17.21 13.34 -4.52
CA VAL A 1037 -17.04 14.70 -5.05
C VAL A 1037 -16.42 15.59 -3.99
N MET A 1038 -15.10 15.50 -3.86
CA MET A 1038 -14.32 16.29 -2.90
C MET A 1038 -14.54 17.80 -3.06
N GLY A 1039 -14.81 18.51 -1.95
CA GLY A 1039 -15.12 19.94 -1.95
C GLY A 1039 -16.61 20.28 -2.10
N SER A 1040 -17.47 19.29 -2.37
CA SER A 1040 -18.94 19.50 -2.46
C SER A 1040 -19.65 19.50 -1.11
N GLY A 1041 -19.07 18.83 -0.10
CA GLY A 1041 -19.75 18.55 1.16
C GLY A 1041 -20.76 17.39 1.09
N GLU A 1042 -20.65 16.48 0.11
CA GLU A 1042 -21.52 15.30 -0.03
C GLU A 1042 -20.74 13.96 -0.05
N TYR A 1043 -21.46 12.87 0.19
CA TYR A 1043 -20.95 11.49 0.14
C TYR A 1043 -21.83 10.62 -0.77
N ALA A 1044 -21.23 9.90 -1.72
CA ALA A 1044 -21.92 8.91 -2.55
C ALA A 1044 -22.26 7.65 -1.74
N ILE A 1045 -23.43 7.05 -1.97
CA ILE A 1045 -23.93 5.90 -1.22
C ILE A 1045 -23.51 4.60 -1.90
N GLY A 1046 -22.80 3.74 -1.15
CA GLY A 1046 -22.45 2.39 -1.57
C GLY A 1046 -23.36 1.33 -0.98
N SER A 1047 -22.76 0.33 -0.32
CA SER A 1047 -23.46 -0.74 0.39
C SER A 1047 -22.75 -1.01 1.73
N PRO A 1048 -23.44 -0.85 2.88
CA PRO A 1048 -22.81 -1.00 4.18
C PRO A 1048 -22.33 -2.43 4.43
N LEU A 1049 -21.33 -2.61 5.30
CA LEU A 1049 -20.77 -3.92 5.67
C LEU A 1049 -21.45 -4.52 6.90
N PHE A 1050 -21.82 -3.68 7.86
CA PHE A 1050 -22.34 -4.11 9.16
C PHE A 1050 -23.87 -4.12 9.19
N THR A 1051 -24.44 -4.88 10.14
CA THR A 1051 -25.89 -4.85 10.38
C THR A 1051 -26.33 -3.57 11.12
N LYS A 1052 -25.42 -2.99 11.91
CA LYS A 1052 -25.54 -1.67 12.51
C LYS A 1052 -24.15 -1.08 12.72
N ALA A 1053 -24.00 0.21 12.45
CA ALA A 1053 -22.87 1.01 12.91
C ALA A 1053 -23.41 2.27 13.62
N THR A 1054 -22.71 2.71 14.66
CA THR A 1054 -22.97 3.99 15.35
C THR A 1054 -21.70 4.81 15.29
N VAL A 1055 -21.79 6.01 14.71
CA VAL A 1055 -20.69 6.97 14.68
C VAL A 1055 -20.99 8.07 15.70
N HIS A 1056 -20.14 8.18 16.72
CA HIS A 1056 -20.19 9.21 17.75
C HIS A 1056 -19.44 10.44 17.27
N LEU A 1057 -20.19 11.44 16.82
CA LEU A 1057 -19.65 12.66 16.24
C LEU A 1057 -19.09 13.58 17.33
N GLU A 1058 -18.06 14.35 16.99
CA GLU A 1058 -17.42 15.27 17.94
C GLU A 1058 -18.35 16.35 18.50
N ASN A 1059 -19.42 16.68 17.77
CA ASN A 1059 -20.44 17.62 18.22
C ASN A 1059 -21.43 17.03 19.24
N GLY A 1060 -21.25 15.77 19.67
CA GLY A 1060 -22.07 15.09 20.67
C GLY A 1060 -23.33 14.41 20.10
N HIS A 1061 -23.49 14.38 18.78
CA HIS A 1061 -24.58 13.64 18.12
C HIS A 1061 -24.12 12.25 17.68
N ASP A 1062 -25.08 11.33 17.57
CA ASP A 1062 -24.85 9.98 17.03
C ASP A 1062 -25.49 9.85 15.64
N LEU A 1063 -24.70 9.39 14.67
CA LEU A 1063 -25.21 8.87 13.40
C LEU A 1063 -25.32 7.35 13.49
N VAL A 1064 -26.55 6.83 13.49
CA VAL A 1064 -26.83 5.39 13.53
C VAL A 1064 -27.15 4.89 12.13
N ILE A 1065 -26.27 4.06 11.58
CA ILE A 1065 -26.46 3.37 10.30
C ILE A 1065 -27.06 1.99 10.59
N LYS A 1066 -28.23 1.67 10.01
CA LYS A 1066 -28.91 0.38 10.21
C LYS A 1066 -29.11 -0.34 8.89
N ALA A 1067 -28.65 -1.60 8.83
CA ALA A 1067 -28.88 -2.51 7.72
C ALA A 1067 -29.16 -3.92 8.26
N PRO A 1068 -30.28 -4.15 8.97
CA PRO A 1068 -30.49 -5.36 9.77
C PRO A 1068 -30.55 -6.66 8.95
N ARG A 1069 -30.83 -6.56 7.64
CA ARG A 1069 -30.84 -7.70 6.71
C ARG A 1069 -29.52 -7.89 5.97
N ASN A 1070 -28.48 -7.10 6.28
CA ASN A 1070 -27.19 -7.19 5.62
C ASN A 1070 -26.54 -8.57 5.85
N SER A 1071 -25.96 -9.14 4.79
CA SER A 1071 -25.24 -10.42 4.81
C SER A 1071 -24.32 -10.53 3.59
N THR A 1072 -23.65 -11.67 3.44
CA THR A 1072 -22.90 -12.00 2.20
C THR A 1072 -23.81 -12.19 0.99
N ARG A 1073 -25.13 -12.44 1.19
CA ARG A 1073 -26.13 -12.54 0.13
C ARG A 1073 -26.86 -11.21 -0.13
N ASN A 1074 -27.19 -10.47 0.93
CA ASN A 1074 -28.01 -9.27 0.83
C ASN A 1074 -27.12 -8.02 0.70
N VAL A 1075 -26.58 -7.82 -0.50
CA VAL A 1075 -25.63 -6.73 -0.81
C VAL A 1075 -26.28 -5.51 -1.48
N TYR A 1076 -27.51 -5.65 -2.01
CA TYR A 1076 -28.17 -4.61 -2.79
C TYR A 1076 -29.14 -3.77 -1.96
N VAL A 1077 -29.06 -2.46 -2.11
CA VAL A 1077 -29.95 -1.49 -1.47
C VAL A 1077 -31.29 -1.47 -2.20
N GLN A 1078 -32.36 -1.75 -1.48
CA GLN A 1078 -33.76 -1.72 -1.91
C GLN A 1078 -34.42 -0.36 -1.63
N GLY A 1079 -33.86 0.38 -0.68
CA GLY A 1079 -34.29 1.73 -0.34
C GLY A 1079 -33.53 2.29 0.86
N VAL A 1080 -33.41 3.61 0.90
CA VAL A 1080 -32.76 4.34 2.01
C VAL A 1080 -33.77 5.24 2.70
N ARG A 1081 -33.69 5.34 4.03
CA ARG A 1081 -34.42 6.34 4.83
C ARG A 1081 -33.48 7.09 5.75
N PHE A 1082 -33.69 8.39 5.90
CA PHE A 1082 -33.05 9.19 6.94
C PHE A 1082 -34.12 9.71 7.90
N ASN A 1083 -34.03 9.34 9.19
CA ASN A 1083 -35.03 9.63 10.21
C ASN A 1083 -36.47 9.28 9.76
N GLY A 1084 -36.64 8.11 9.15
CA GLY A 1084 -37.92 7.59 8.65
C GLY A 1084 -38.39 8.18 7.31
N LYS A 1085 -37.76 9.25 6.79
CA LYS A 1085 -38.09 9.85 5.50
C LYS A 1085 -37.33 9.15 4.37
N ARG A 1086 -38.01 8.84 3.26
CA ARG A 1086 -37.38 8.22 2.08
C ARG A 1086 -36.28 9.13 1.52
N TRP A 1087 -35.17 8.51 1.15
CA TRP A 1087 -34.05 9.14 0.47
C TRP A 1087 -33.85 8.42 -0.87
N ASN A 1088 -33.98 9.14 -1.98
CA ASN A 1088 -33.91 8.56 -3.33
C ASN A 1088 -32.68 9.01 -4.14
N SER A 1089 -31.86 9.91 -3.58
CA SER A 1089 -30.57 10.29 -4.16
C SER A 1089 -29.50 9.29 -3.72
N THR A 1090 -28.51 9.06 -4.58
CA THR A 1090 -27.29 8.32 -4.26
C THR A 1090 -26.26 9.19 -3.57
N SER A 1091 -26.56 10.46 -3.27
CA SER A 1091 -25.68 11.38 -2.54
C SER A 1091 -26.24 11.73 -1.17
N LEU A 1092 -25.38 11.90 -0.17
CA LEU A 1092 -25.71 12.26 1.22
C LEU A 1092 -24.98 13.54 1.63
N PRO A 1093 -25.68 14.63 1.96
CA PRO A 1093 -25.03 15.84 2.44
C PRO A 1093 -24.37 15.66 3.82
N HIS A 1094 -23.13 16.13 3.97
CA HIS A 1094 -22.42 16.18 5.25
C HIS A 1094 -23.22 16.95 6.30
N SER A 1095 -23.82 18.08 5.91
CA SER A 1095 -24.65 18.93 6.77
C SER A 1095 -25.94 18.24 7.25
N LEU A 1096 -26.35 17.14 6.62
CA LEU A 1096 -27.47 16.31 7.05
C LEU A 1096 -27.03 15.29 8.09
N ILE A 1097 -26.00 14.50 7.77
CA ILE A 1097 -25.58 13.37 8.60
C ILE A 1097 -24.87 13.79 9.90
N THR A 1098 -24.24 14.97 9.92
CA THR A 1098 -23.60 15.51 11.14
C THR A 1098 -24.57 16.03 12.18
N ARG A 1099 -25.87 16.14 11.87
CA ARG A 1099 -26.92 16.42 12.87
C ARG A 1099 -27.32 15.17 13.67
N GLY A 1100 -26.70 14.03 13.36
CA GLY A 1100 -27.08 12.72 13.89
C GLY A 1100 -28.43 12.23 13.38
N GLY A 1101 -28.88 11.12 13.95
CA GLY A 1101 -30.12 10.45 13.57
C GLY A 1101 -29.88 9.04 13.02
N VAL A 1102 -30.86 8.52 12.29
CA VAL A 1102 -30.83 7.14 11.79
C VAL A 1102 -30.86 7.12 10.26
N LEU A 1103 -29.80 6.57 9.67
CA LEU A 1103 -29.70 6.22 8.25
C LEU A 1103 -30.01 4.72 8.10
N GLU A 1104 -31.16 4.39 7.53
CA GLU A 1104 -31.65 3.01 7.40
C GLU A 1104 -31.57 2.53 5.95
N PHE A 1105 -30.88 1.41 5.77
CA PHE A 1105 -30.75 0.68 4.51
C PHE A 1105 -31.65 -0.55 4.53
N ASP A 1106 -32.56 -0.63 3.58
CA ASP A 1106 -33.30 -1.86 3.30
C ASP A 1106 -32.48 -2.72 2.34
N MET A 1107 -31.97 -3.87 2.79
CA MET A 1107 -31.06 -4.72 2.03
C MET A 1107 -31.80 -5.91 1.38
N GLY A 1108 -31.37 -6.30 0.18
CA GLY A 1108 -31.91 -7.44 -0.58
C GLY A 1108 -30.84 -8.16 -1.40
N ALA A 1109 -31.19 -9.35 -1.88
CA ALA A 1109 -30.29 -10.26 -2.61
C ALA A 1109 -30.20 -9.95 -4.11
N GLU A 1110 -31.11 -9.14 -4.65
CA GLU A 1110 -31.19 -8.79 -6.06
C GLU A 1110 -31.13 -7.26 -6.25
N PRO A 1111 -30.63 -6.77 -7.39
CA PRO A 1111 -30.66 -5.35 -7.75
C PRO A 1111 -32.06 -4.73 -7.65
N SER A 1112 -32.13 -3.43 -7.31
CA SER A 1112 -33.37 -2.67 -7.22
C SER A 1112 -33.36 -1.42 -8.12
N SER A 1113 -34.49 -0.73 -8.20
CA SER A 1113 -34.61 0.56 -8.92
C SER A 1113 -34.31 1.79 -8.06
N TRP A 1114 -33.84 1.61 -6.82
CA TRP A 1114 -33.44 2.72 -5.97
C TRP A 1114 -32.23 3.47 -6.57
N GLY A 1115 -32.24 4.81 -6.52
CA GLY A 1115 -31.13 5.65 -6.97
C GLY A 1115 -30.95 5.78 -8.49
N THR A 1116 -31.92 5.34 -9.31
CA THR A 1116 -31.80 5.32 -10.79
C THR A 1116 -32.41 6.53 -11.48
N GLY A 1117 -33.06 7.41 -10.71
CA GLY A 1117 -33.78 8.58 -11.23
C GLY A 1117 -32.88 9.60 -11.94
N LYS A 1118 -33.49 10.49 -12.73
CA LYS A 1118 -32.79 11.57 -13.43
C LYS A 1118 -32.06 12.53 -12.47
N ASP A 1119 -32.63 12.80 -11.30
CA ASP A 1119 -32.11 13.72 -10.29
C ASP A 1119 -31.50 12.97 -9.09
N ALA A 1120 -31.22 11.66 -9.25
CA ALA A 1120 -30.71 10.84 -8.16
C ALA A 1120 -29.18 10.88 -8.03
N ALA A 1121 -28.46 11.20 -9.12
CA ALA A 1121 -27.01 11.17 -9.21
C ALA A 1121 -26.31 12.16 -8.24
N PRO A 1122 -25.01 11.96 -7.97
CA PRO A 1122 -24.20 12.94 -7.24
C PRO A 1122 -24.16 14.31 -7.93
N VAL A 1123 -23.76 15.34 -7.19
CA VAL A 1123 -23.56 16.69 -7.74
C VAL A 1123 -22.53 16.68 -8.88
N SER A 1124 -22.71 17.61 -9.81
CA SER A 1124 -21.85 17.81 -10.98
C SER A 1124 -21.80 19.29 -11.32
N VAL A 1125 -20.67 19.80 -11.82
CA VAL A 1125 -20.60 21.18 -12.34
C VAL A 1125 -21.52 21.38 -13.54
N THR A 1126 -21.58 20.40 -14.44
CA THR A 1126 -22.46 20.39 -15.61
C THR A 1126 -23.86 19.89 -15.25
N GLU A 1127 -24.87 20.68 -15.59
CA GLU A 1127 -26.28 20.42 -15.25
C GLU A 1127 -27.13 19.95 -16.43
N ASP A 1128 -26.59 19.93 -17.66
CA ASP A 1128 -27.29 19.45 -18.86
C ASP A 1128 -26.60 18.21 -19.48
N ASP A 1129 -27.16 17.70 -20.58
CA ASP A 1129 -26.67 16.51 -21.28
C ASP A 1129 -25.76 16.86 -22.46
N LYS A 1130 -25.03 17.98 -22.37
CA LYS A 1130 -24.05 18.40 -23.38
C LYS A 1130 -22.62 18.25 -22.85
N VAL A 1131 -21.69 17.99 -23.77
CA VAL A 1131 -20.27 18.04 -23.44
C VAL A 1131 -19.94 19.44 -22.91
N PRO A 1132 -19.23 19.57 -21.78
CA PRO A 1132 -18.87 20.86 -21.23
C PRO A 1132 -18.07 21.69 -22.24
N SER A 1133 -18.39 22.97 -22.32
CA SER A 1133 -17.65 23.95 -23.13
C SER A 1133 -17.13 25.03 -22.18
N PRO A 1134 -15.98 24.81 -21.51
CA PRO A 1134 -15.36 25.84 -20.70
C PRO A 1134 -15.02 27.07 -21.56
N ARG A 1135 -15.02 28.24 -20.93
CA ARG A 1135 -14.57 29.49 -21.55
C ARG A 1135 -13.09 29.37 -21.89
N ALA A 1136 -12.71 29.87 -23.06
CA ALA A 1136 -11.34 29.79 -23.56
C ALA A 1136 -10.83 31.19 -23.95
N ASP A 1137 -9.51 31.35 -24.01
CA ASP A 1137 -8.91 32.58 -24.52
C ASP A 1137 -9.21 32.77 -26.01
N THR A 1138 -9.79 33.94 -26.30
CA THR A 1138 -10.20 34.34 -27.64
C THR A 1138 -9.15 35.17 -28.37
N LEU A 1139 -8.05 35.54 -27.70
CA LEU A 1139 -7.02 36.38 -28.27
C LEU A 1139 -6.10 35.56 -29.18
N LYS A 1140 -5.77 36.13 -30.35
CA LYS A 1140 -4.83 35.55 -31.31
C LYS A 1140 -3.94 36.66 -31.85
N GLY A 1141 -2.75 36.80 -31.28
CA GLY A 1141 -1.78 37.83 -31.64
C GLY A 1141 -0.34 37.30 -31.58
N ASP A 1142 0.59 38.13 -32.06
CA ASP A 1142 2.03 37.86 -31.95
C ASP A 1142 2.63 38.64 -30.77
N GLY A 1143 3.66 38.07 -30.14
CA GLY A 1143 4.47 38.73 -29.11
C GLY A 1143 4.15 38.28 -27.69
N ALA A 1144 4.93 38.83 -26.74
CA ALA A 1144 5.03 38.37 -25.35
C ALA A 1144 3.79 38.62 -24.47
N LEU A 1145 2.62 38.93 -25.03
CA LEU A 1145 1.36 39.02 -24.28
C LEU A 1145 0.34 37.97 -24.75
N PHE A 1146 0.67 37.21 -25.79
CA PHE A 1146 -0.21 36.27 -26.50
C PHE A 1146 0.50 34.97 -26.90
N ASP A 1147 1.72 34.71 -26.37
CA ASP A 1147 2.55 33.55 -26.72
C ASP A 1147 2.34 32.36 -25.77
N ASN A 1148 1.30 32.41 -24.92
CA ASN A 1148 0.91 31.36 -23.97
C ASN A 1148 2.02 30.99 -22.99
N THR A 1149 2.78 31.97 -22.50
CA THR A 1149 3.84 31.74 -21.54
C THR A 1149 4.08 32.92 -20.63
N SER A 1150 4.22 32.64 -19.33
CA SER A 1150 4.60 33.65 -18.34
C SER A 1150 6.12 33.91 -18.32
N ALA A 1151 6.88 33.38 -19.28
CA ALA A 1151 8.34 33.48 -19.32
C ALA A 1151 8.86 34.66 -20.15
N THR A 1152 8.01 35.24 -20.97
CA THR A 1152 8.28 36.46 -21.76
C THR A 1152 7.47 37.62 -21.15
N ASP A 1153 7.82 38.85 -21.50
CA ASP A 1153 7.08 40.02 -21.01
C ASP A 1153 7.14 41.21 -21.97
N ALA A 1154 6.18 42.13 -21.82
CA ALA A 1154 6.13 43.40 -22.51
C ALA A 1154 5.75 44.55 -21.56
N THR A 1155 6.43 45.69 -21.72
CA THR A 1155 6.08 46.93 -21.01
C THR A 1155 5.23 47.82 -21.92
N VAL A 1156 4.03 48.15 -21.45
CA VAL A 1156 2.97 48.78 -22.25
C VAL A 1156 2.20 49.81 -21.44
N THR A 1157 1.59 50.79 -22.11
CA THR A 1157 0.59 51.71 -21.53
C THR A 1157 -0.82 51.39 -22.03
N SER A 1158 -0.93 50.70 -23.17
CA SER A 1158 -2.17 50.20 -23.74
C SER A 1158 -1.86 48.95 -24.56
N VAL A 1159 -2.78 47.99 -24.59
CA VAL A 1159 -2.67 46.74 -25.36
C VAL A 1159 -3.91 46.60 -26.23
N ASP A 1160 -3.73 46.51 -27.55
CA ASP A 1160 -4.81 46.08 -28.43
C ASP A 1160 -4.98 44.56 -28.26
N LEU A 1161 -6.21 44.12 -28.01
CA LEU A 1161 -6.53 42.71 -27.74
C LEU A 1161 -7.17 42.11 -29.00
N PRO A 1162 -6.44 41.30 -29.79
CA PRO A 1162 -6.89 40.78 -31.08
C PRO A 1162 -7.89 39.63 -30.90
N ALA A 1163 -9.12 39.98 -30.50
CA ALA A 1163 -10.23 39.06 -30.40
C ALA A 1163 -10.95 38.90 -31.75
N GLY A 1164 -11.61 37.75 -31.95
CA GLY A 1164 -12.47 37.53 -33.11
C GLY A 1164 -13.68 38.48 -33.15
N ALA A 1165 -14.17 38.81 -34.35
CA ALA A 1165 -15.33 39.69 -34.50
C ALA A 1165 -16.58 39.10 -33.80
N GLY A 1166 -17.23 39.90 -32.94
CA GLY A 1166 -18.43 39.49 -32.21
C GLY A 1166 -18.14 38.76 -30.89
N THR A 1167 -16.87 38.66 -30.48
CA THR A 1167 -16.47 38.10 -29.18
C THR A 1167 -17.19 38.83 -28.05
N LYS A 1168 -17.73 38.07 -27.09
CA LYS A 1168 -18.29 38.58 -25.84
C LYS A 1168 -17.40 38.14 -24.68
N GLY A 1169 -16.36 38.92 -24.40
CA GLY A 1169 -15.48 38.68 -23.26
C GLY A 1169 -16.26 38.85 -21.95
N VAL A 1170 -16.25 37.82 -21.11
CA VAL A 1170 -16.94 37.82 -19.80
C VAL A 1170 -15.97 37.82 -18.63
N GLN A 1171 -14.73 37.41 -18.88
CA GLN A 1171 -13.65 37.46 -17.91
C GLN A 1171 -12.34 37.71 -18.67
N TYR A 1172 -11.36 38.31 -18.02
CA TYR A 1172 -10.01 38.44 -18.58
C TYR A 1172 -8.99 38.11 -17.49
N THR A 1173 -7.82 37.65 -17.91
CA THR A 1173 -6.69 37.43 -17.01
C THR A 1173 -5.57 38.40 -17.32
N LEU A 1174 -4.83 38.81 -16.29
CA LEU A 1174 -3.58 39.53 -16.43
C LEU A 1174 -2.51 38.74 -15.70
N THR A 1175 -1.40 38.47 -16.37
CA THR A 1175 -0.25 37.79 -15.77
C THR A 1175 0.87 38.79 -15.55
N SER A 1176 1.31 38.94 -14.30
CA SER A 1176 2.51 39.73 -13.97
C SER A 1176 3.77 39.01 -14.46
N SER A 1177 4.80 39.74 -14.88
CA SER A 1177 6.16 39.15 -15.01
C SER A 1177 6.92 39.32 -13.70
N ASP A 1178 6.96 40.57 -13.23
CA ASP A 1178 7.49 41.04 -11.96
C ASP A 1178 6.35 41.78 -11.24
N HIS A 1179 6.01 41.31 -10.04
CA HIS A 1179 4.87 41.82 -9.29
C HIS A 1179 4.99 43.31 -8.93
N THR A 1180 6.23 43.82 -8.84
CA THR A 1180 6.49 45.24 -8.55
C THR A 1180 6.27 46.16 -9.74
N LYS A 1181 6.19 45.59 -10.95
CA LYS A 1181 5.97 46.31 -12.22
C LYS A 1181 4.59 46.04 -12.82
N ALA A 1182 3.78 45.21 -12.17
CA ALA A 1182 2.43 44.90 -12.59
C ALA A 1182 1.50 46.13 -12.50
N PRO A 1183 0.47 46.24 -13.35
CA PRO A 1183 -0.44 47.38 -13.32
C PRO A 1183 -1.24 47.43 -12.02
N THR A 1184 -1.47 48.65 -11.52
CA THR A 1184 -2.29 48.92 -10.33
C THR A 1184 -3.68 49.45 -10.66
N GLY A 1185 -3.92 49.81 -11.92
CA GLY A 1185 -5.22 50.26 -12.44
C GLY A 1185 -5.26 50.26 -13.96
N TRP A 1186 -6.44 50.01 -14.52
CA TRP A 1186 -6.68 49.90 -15.96
C TRP A 1186 -8.16 49.98 -16.32
N THR A 1187 -8.45 50.19 -17.60
CA THR A 1187 -9.79 50.15 -18.18
C THR A 1187 -9.79 49.17 -19.37
N LEU A 1188 -10.65 48.15 -19.32
CA LEU A 1188 -10.96 47.29 -20.47
C LEU A 1188 -12.03 47.98 -21.31
N GLN A 1189 -11.77 48.15 -22.61
CA GLN A 1189 -12.68 48.82 -23.54
C GLN A 1189 -13.04 47.91 -24.72
N GLY A 1190 -14.27 48.01 -25.20
CA GLY A 1190 -14.77 47.35 -26.40
C GLY A 1190 -15.19 48.36 -27.47
N SER A 1191 -15.01 48.01 -28.74
CA SER A 1191 -15.45 48.81 -29.88
C SER A 1191 -15.98 47.93 -31.01
N SER A 1192 -17.07 48.37 -31.65
CA SER A 1192 -17.61 47.72 -32.85
C SER A 1192 -16.90 48.16 -34.13
N ASP A 1193 -16.25 49.34 -34.14
CA ASP A 1193 -15.67 49.98 -35.32
C ASP A 1193 -14.17 50.33 -35.20
N GLY A 1194 -13.57 50.09 -34.02
CA GLY A 1194 -12.16 50.37 -33.72
C GLY A 1194 -11.87 51.84 -33.37
N THR A 1195 -12.87 52.71 -33.42
CA THR A 1195 -12.73 54.18 -33.22
C THR A 1195 -13.56 54.70 -32.05
N THR A 1196 -14.76 54.16 -31.84
CA THR A 1196 -15.67 54.49 -30.75
C THR A 1196 -15.56 53.42 -29.66
N TRP A 1197 -15.00 53.79 -28.51
CA TRP A 1197 -14.70 52.86 -27.42
C TRP A 1197 -15.71 53.01 -26.27
N THR A 1198 -16.17 51.87 -25.75
CA THR A 1198 -17.03 51.76 -24.57
C THR A 1198 -16.25 51.10 -23.45
N ASP A 1199 -16.24 51.71 -22.25
CA ASP A 1199 -15.66 51.10 -21.06
C ASP A 1199 -16.51 49.89 -20.64
N LEU A 1200 -15.89 48.72 -20.52
CA LEU A 1200 -16.53 47.47 -20.14
C LEU A 1200 -16.20 47.05 -18.71
N ASP A 1201 -15.01 47.41 -18.26
CA ASP A 1201 -14.57 47.24 -16.88
C ASP A 1201 -13.48 48.26 -16.53
N LYS A 1202 -13.44 48.68 -15.27
CA LYS A 1202 -12.45 49.62 -14.76
C LYS A 1202 -11.96 49.20 -13.39
N ARG A 1203 -10.64 49.08 -13.24
CA ARG A 1203 -9.95 48.63 -12.03
C ARG A 1203 -8.98 49.69 -11.52
N SER A 1204 -8.83 49.76 -10.21
CA SER A 1204 -7.92 50.69 -9.54
C SER A 1204 -7.53 50.16 -8.17
N GLY A 1205 -6.29 50.38 -7.75
CA GLY A 1205 -5.77 49.90 -6.46
C GLY A 1205 -5.54 48.39 -6.42
N GLU A 1206 -5.38 47.75 -7.59
CA GLU A 1206 -5.06 46.34 -7.71
C GLU A 1206 -3.58 46.08 -7.40
N SER A 1207 -3.26 44.87 -6.95
CA SER A 1207 -1.89 44.44 -6.66
C SER A 1207 -1.67 42.98 -7.02
N PHE A 1208 -0.44 42.62 -7.38
CA PHE A 1208 -0.04 41.23 -7.59
C PHE A 1208 0.85 40.82 -6.41
N PRO A 1209 0.47 39.83 -5.59
CA PRO A 1209 1.31 39.40 -4.47
C PRO A 1209 2.58 38.64 -4.86
N TRP A 1210 2.64 38.06 -6.07
CA TRP A 1210 3.76 37.20 -6.50
C TRP A 1210 4.16 37.46 -7.95
N ASP A 1211 5.44 37.24 -8.25
CA ASP A 1211 5.95 37.23 -9.63
C ASP A 1211 5.30 36.12 -10.44
N ARG A 1212 5.16 36.34 -11.76
CA ARG A 1212 4.61 35.34 -12.68
C ARG A 1212 3.24 34.81 -12.23
N GLN A 1213 2.44 35.69 -11.63
CA GLN A 1213 1.11 35.38 -11.16
C GLN A 1213 0.06 35.77 -12.19
N THR A 1214 -0.80 34.82 -12.55
CA THR A 1214 -2.04 35.07 -13.29
C THR A 1214 -3.19 35.43 -12.35
N ARG A 1215 -3.82 36.59 -12.54
CA ARG A 1215 -5.04 37.01 -11.81
C ARG A 1215 -6.21 37.14 -12.77
N ALA A 1216 -7.40 36.70 -12.34
CA ALA A 1216 -8.63 36.74 -13.14
C ALA A 1216 -9.60 37.84 -12.67
N PHE A 1217 -10.26 38.50 -13.61
CA PHE A 1217 -11.18 39.62 -13.36
C PHE A 1217 -12.45 39.48 -14.20
N THR A 1218 -13.61 39.64 -13.57
CA THR A 1218 -14.90 39.59 -14.28
C THR A 1218 -15.16 40.91 -15.01
N VAL A 1219 -15.59 40.84 -16.27
CA VAL A 1219 -16.01 42.04 -17.01
C VAL A 1219 -17.31 42.57 -16.41
N ALA A 1220 -17.33 43.82 -15.95
CA ALA A 1220 -18.48 44.40 -15.27
C ALA A 1220 -19.70 44.53 -16.20
N ASP A 1221 -19.49 45.04 -17.42
CA ASP A 1221 -20.53 45.30 -18.41
C ASP A 1221 -20.19 44.58 -19.74
N PRO A 1222 -20.30 43.23 -19.81
CA PRO A 1222 -19.86 42.46 -20.97
C PRO A 1222 -20.78 42.68 -22.19
N GLY A 1223 -20.18 43.00 -23.34
CA GLY A 1223 -20.87 43.15 -24.63
C GLY A 1223 -20.14 42.43 -25.77
N SER A 1224 -20.77 42.35 -26.94
CA SER A 1224 -20.15 41.77 -28.14
C SER A 1224 -19.48 42.86 -28.96
N TYR A 1225 -18.16 42.77 -29.13
CA TYR A 1225 -17.35 43.78 -29.82
C TYR A 1225 -16.44 43.15 -30.88
N ALA A 1226 -16.00 43.95 -31.84
CA ALA A 1226 -15.05 43.54 -32.88
C ALA A 1226 -13.60 43.87 -32.50
N HIS A 1227 -13.41 44.84 -31.62
CA HIS A 1227 -12.11 45.27 -31.12
C HIS A 1227 -12.16 45.41 -29.61
N TYR A 1228 -11.11 44.96 -28.95
CA TYR A 1228 -10.90 45.13 -27.52
C TYR A 1228 -9.56 45.81 -27.29
N ARG A 1229 -9.45 46.60 -26.22
CA ARG A 1229 -8.15 47.10 -25.75
C ARG A 1229 -8.13 47.24 -24.24
N LEU A 1230 -6.95 47.06 -23.67
CA LEU A 1230 -6.66 47.28 -22.26
C LEU A 1230 -5.83 48.56 -22.11
N VAL A 1231 -6.40 49.59 -21.50
CA VAL A 1231 -5.70 50.88 -21.26
C VAL A 1231 -5.23 50.91 -19.82
N LEU A 1232 -3.92 50.97 -19.59
CA LEU A 1232 -3.33 50.98 -18.26
C LEU A 1232 -3.17 52.42 -17.76
N ASP A 1233 -3.29 52.63 -16.44
CA ASP A 1233 -3.13 53.97 -15.83
C ASP A 1233 -1.69 54.52 -15.98
N GLY A 1234 -0.72 53.67 -16.32
CA GLY A 1234 0.67 54.02 -16.59
C GLY A 1234 1.46 52.87 -17.24
N GLY A 1235 2.74 53.12 -17.55
CA GLY A 1235 3.62 52.09 -18.13
C GLY A 1235 3.83 50.95 -17.13
N SER A 1236 3.36 49.76 -17.48
CA SER A 1236 3.43 48.56 -16.62
C SER A 1236 3.89 47.35 -17.44
N THR A 1237 4.40 46.32 -16.78
CA THR A 1237 4.91 45.11 -17.42
C THR A 1237 3.95 43.94 -17.17
N LEU A 1238 3.58 43.25 -18.24
CA LEU A 1238 2.74 42.04 -18.21
C LEU A 1238 3.44 40.92 -19.00
N ALA A 1239 3.17 39.68 -18.60
CA ALA A 1239 3.66 38.48 -19.26
C ALA A 1239 2.61 37.81 -20.16
N GLU A 1240 1.32 37.98 -19.86
CA GLU A 1240 0.23 37.46 -20.69
C GLU A 1240 -1.05 38.24 -20.40
N VAL A 1241 -1.93 38.36 -21.41
CA VAL A 1241 -3.30 38.83 -21.26
C VAL A 1241 -4.23 37.87 -21.99
N GLU A 1242 -5.27 37.37 -21.32
CA GLU A 1242 -6.31 36.54 -21.94
C GLU A 1242 -7.67 37.21 -21.88
N LEU A 1243 -8.52 37.00 -22.90
CA LEU A 1243 -9.93 37.40 -22.90
C LEU A 1243 -10.80 36.15 -23.06
N LEU A 1244 -11.47 35.77 -21.97
CA LEU A 1244 -12.26 34.54 -21.88
C LEU A 1244 -13.72 34.80 -22.27
N ALA A 1245 -14.23 34.01 -23.23
CA ALA A 1245 -15.60 34.12 -23.75
C ALA A 1245 -16.33 32.77 -23.74
#